data_AF-A0A6J8ESK7-F1
#
_entry.id   AF-A0A6J8ESK7-F1
#
_cell.length_a   1.000
_cell.length_b   1.000
_cell.length_c   1.000
_cell.angle_alpha   90.00
_cell.angle_beta   90.00
_cell.angle_gamma   90.00
#
_symmetry.space_group_name_H-M   'P 1'
#
loop_
_entity.id
_entity.type
_entity.pdbx_description
1 polymer ?
#
loop_
_entity_poly.entity_id
_entity_poly.type
_entity_poly.pdbx_seq_one_letter_code
_entity_poly.pdbx_strand_id
1 'polypeptide(L)'
;MSDARETVLAAGPPDFNISLSTCYNYTQNYRKGTYQAKQHHEGKDVNAMISLHSAPKTAVVKETVVNAHYCSANINYLADIAAENTDDTCIDSKDAKAAVRYNNSLGGKTWVVCEAPDHDWDQSRTNAITPMGHLFLETKIMKTLPDNLSLELECTTEKVLHVTRTGKAVYLLNLSFYEPETVYRCFNELFVLLAEPALDEYFRNPISGKLKSSFVFVVDNGPSECPSSPLVRMLLARFQQFLNLDRVIQISNAEYYSKRNFVEIVHASVNLHIQRLGIIKSSSIFKEPEAGSQEHIKNMDAVAEELQHVIQNASFGGHKIQCFRGVGADHTFLFDDENILRKFLSLSEQRKMESNLGYGVKQNKLSEILHMTWGSGENFKAKYADDYARLNNEFGDMTTAFSGKYVTAIFRPDDNWIGNNSSRAIIQPLPDYIRYIRTGRLHYMSYEMRKSLECGFWDNHPDIFLPETILGLAFKVIPHLTADISNSLAFLSWITKTEVENYFHHLRKQMEKDLTNEIERNRWQNHELFKKTKAELVKMSADQNVPSTGTKVDLVKKLAEKLEIEVPERSIFDGDLSTIPDSIQGIHRLNIAKIKEVLSFFQVPTIGTKDELSLRLLALRLGSRNLIFQKEANLILDLINISKQLIFAQKSLYICQEEFIHRERAFGVRGNPSLSSHRPRRNAGNCGEKRNLSEVELPFGISEENLQDIFETIERYIENITCQKSKEQVSTQRDVICLPGKRILIYWGDEELGASNRKAGWFPAKIMKYEEYKDEITVKYISEKDKEYKINVDDAMKRKIIKSARTTLSESSIYDKVIEVGSSILLKWTNQEAEIANMNPGKFLLHFIKYNHTFTFNILITSCFKCSTDFLQDNCRWYAAEVQDYSPEEDTITVLLRKNSSIHTLDVTEKIVRGNIKLSKAVI
;
A
#
# COMPACT_ATOMS: atom_id res chain seq x y z
N MET A 1 -5.09 20.21 -14.81
CA MET A 1 -4.13 21.34 -14.95
C MET A 1 -4.29 22.03 -16.28
N SER A 2 -4.38 21.32 -17.41
CA SER A 2 -4.77 21.91 -18.70
C SER A 2 -6.14 22.57 -18.64
N ASP A 3 -7.14 21.90 -18.07
CA ASP A 3 -8.51 22.40 -17.95
C ASP A 3 -8.61 23.68 -17.10
N ALA A 4 -7.78 23.78 -16.05
CA ALA A 4 -7.70 24.97 -15.21
C ALA A 4 -7.07 26.17 -15.96
N ARG A 5 -6.08 25.90 -16.82
CA ARG A 5 -5.50 26.90 -17.72
C ARG A 5 -6.51 27.37 -18.76
N GLU A 6 -7.25 26.45 -19.38
CA GLU A 6 -8.30 26.79 -20.35
C GLU A 6 -9.42 27.61 -19.72
N THR A 7 -9.84 27.28 -18.50
CA THR A 7 -10.85 28.06 -17.75
C THR A 7 -10.38 29.48 -17.44
N VAL A 8 -9.10 29.65 -17.10
CA VAL A 8 -8.50 30.95 -16.80
C VAL A 8 -8.31 31.79 -18.07
N LEU A 9 -7.91 31.16 -19.19
CA LEU A 9 -7.81 31.81 -20.49
C LEU A 9 -9.19 32.24 -21.01
N ALA A 10 -10.23 31.42 -20.79
CA ALA A 10 -11.60 31.75 -21.18
C ALA A 10 -12.22 32.92 -20.38
N ALA A 11 -11.70 33.19 -19.18
CA ALA A 11 -12.15 34.29 -18.32
C ALA A 11 -11.31 35.57 -18.45
N GLY A 12 -10.17 35.50 -19.16
CA GLY A 12 -9.29 36.64 -19.40
C GLY A 12 -9.61 37.39 -20.71
N PRO A 13 -9.03 38.58 -20.92
CA PRO A 13 -9.04 39.26 -22.21
C PRO A 13 -8.46 38.37 -23.34
N PRO A 14 -8.81 38.60 -24.62
CA PRO A 14 -8.35 37.80 -25.75
C PRO A 14 -6.82 37.66 -25.87
N ASP A 15 -6.09 38.67 -25.38
CA ASP A 15 -4.63 38.76 -25.46
C ASP A 15 -3.93 38.20 -24.21
N PHE A 16 -4.70 37.70 -23.24
CA PHE A 16 -4.18 37.17 -21.99
C PHE A 16 -3.63 35.75 -22.19
N ASN A 17 -2.36 35.55 -21.84
CA ASN A 17 -1.70 34.25 -21.92
C ASN A 17 -1.11 33.86 -20.55
N ILE A 18 -1.20 32.58 -20.21
CA ILE A 18 -0.70 32.03 -18.95
C ILE A 18 -0.09 30.65 -19.19
N SER A 19 1.09 30.39 -18.62
CA SER A 19 1.73 29.07 -18.74
C SER A 19 1.07 28.04 -17.82
N LEU A 20 1.15 26.76 -18.18
CA LEU A 20 0.66 25.64 -17.36
C LEU A 20 1.33 25.59 -15.97
N SER A 21 2.61 25.97 -15.91
CA SER A 21 3.38 26.07 -14.67
C SER A 21 2.94 27.26 -13.80
N THR A 22 2.54 28.37 -14.45
CA THR A 22 1.98 29.54 -13.79
C THR A 22 0.62 29.23 -13.18
N CYS A 23 -0.24 28.49 -13.90
CA CYS A 23 -1.50 27.99 -13.35
C CYS A 23 -1.29 27.14 -12.08
N TYR A 24 -0.21 26.36 -11.98
CA TYR A 24 0.10 25.56 -10.79
C TYR A 24 0.31 26.43 -9.54
N ASN A 25 1.08 27.51 -9.67
CA ASN A 25 1.34 28.46 -8.58
C ASN A 25 0.09 29.26 -8.17
N TYR A 26 -0.76 29.63 -9.13
CA TYR A 26 -2.04 30.28 -8.87
C TYR A 26 -2.96 29.42 -8.00
N THR A 27 -2.83 28.11 -8.10
CA THR A 27 -3.73 27.18 -7.42
C THR A 27 -3.27 26.71 -6.04
N GLN A 28 -1.96 26.70 -5.76
CA GLN A 28 -1.41 26.16 -4.52
C GLN A 28 -1.20 27.22 -3.42
N ASN A 29 -0.90 28.48 -3.80
CA ASN A 29 -0.10 29.34 -2.92
C ASN A 29 -0.76 30.64 -2.45
N TYR A 30 -1.90 31.06 -3.02
CA TYR A 30 -2.48 32.37 -2.69
C TYR A 30 -3.83 32.24 -1.99
N ARG A 31 -3.84 32.48 -0.67
CA ARG A 31 -5.09 32.64 0.10
C ARG A 31 -5.77 33.97 -0.26
N LYS A 32 -7.10 33.94 -0.40
CA LYS A 32 -7.94 35.13 -0.59
C LYS A 32 -7.67 36.17 0.50
N GLY A 33 -7.57 37.44 0.11
CA GLY A 33 -7.32 38.57 1.02
C GLY A 33 -5.86 38.80 1.43
N THR A 34 -4.93 37.99 0.93
CA THR A 34 -3.49 38.24 1.12
C THR A 34 -2.98 39.35 0.22
N TYR A 35 -1.96 40.08 0.67
CA TYR A 35 -1.32 41.15 -0.10
C TYR A 35 -0.72 40.63 -1.42
N GLN A 36 -0.27 39.35 -1.44
CA GLN A 36 0.19 38.69 -2.66
C GLN A 36 -0.93 38.52 -3.71
N ALA A 37 -2.16 38.21 -3.28
CA ALA A 37 -3.31 38.15 -4.18
C ALA A 37 -3.68 39.55 -4.70
N LYS A 38 -3.57 40.60 -3.86
CA LYS A 38 -3.84 41.98 -4.29
C LYS A 38 -2.84 42.48 -5.33
N GLN A 39 -1.53 42.28 -5.12
CA GLN A 39 -0.51 42.73 -6.08
C GLN A 39 -0.58 42.04 -7.45
N HIS A 40 -1.04 40.79 -7.52
CA HIS A 40 -1.22 40.09 -8.80
C HIS A 40 -2.38 40.64 -9.65
N HIS A 41 -3.31 41.39 -9.05
CA HIS A 41 -4.50 41.94 -9.71
C HIS A 41 -4.49 43.48 -9.80
N GLU A 42 -3.53 44.13 -9.16
CA GLU A 42 -3.41 45.59 -9.16
C GLU A 42 -3.01 46.08 -10.56
N GLY A 43 -3.91 46.84 -11.22
CA GLY A 43 -3.63 47.52 -12.49
C GLY A 43 -3.85 46.73 -13.78
N LYS A 44 -4.37 45.49 -13.76
CA LYS A 44 -4.55 44.67 -14.98
C LYS A 44 -6.01 44.48 -15.45
N ASP A 45 -7.02 45.11 -14.83
CA ASP A 45 -8.47 44.94 -15.14
C ASP A 45 -8.99 43.49 -15.21
N VAL A 46 -8.18 42.52 -14.77
CA VAL A 46 -8.56 41.11 -14.66
C VAL A 46 -9.15 40.90 -13.26
N ASN A 47 -10.48 40.99 -13.15
CA ASN A 47 -11.21 40.49 -11.99
C ASN A 47 -11.27 38.97 -12.06
N ALA A 48 -10.14 38.29 -11.86
CA ALA A 48 -10.15 36.85 -11.69
C ALA A 48 -10.83 36.55 -10.34
N MET A 49 -12.14 36.36 -10.36
CA MET A 49 -12.92 35.64 -9.34
C MET A 49 -12.42 34.19 -9.11
N ILE A 50 -11.28 33.83 -9.69
CA ILE A 50 -10.64 32.52 -9.67
C ILE A 50 -9.46 32.58 -8.67
N SER A 51 -9.76 32.92 -7.41
CA SER A 51 -9.00 32.30 -6.32
C SER A 51 -9.59 30.91 -6.20
N LEU A 52 -8.87 29.90 -6.71
CA LEU A 52 -9.24 28.52 -6.43
C LEU A 52 -9.03 28.33 -4.92
N HIS A 53 -10.13 28.47 -4.17
CA HIS A 53 -10.18 28.40 -2.70
C HIS A 53 -9.55 27.12 -2.13
N SER A 54 -9.36 26.13 -2.99
CA SER A 54 -8.66 24.88 -2.78
C SER A 54 -7.72 24.66 -3.96
N ALA A 55 -6.53 24.11 -3.70
CA ALA A 55 -5.72 23.54 -4.76
C ALA A 55 -6.61 22.65 -5.66
N PRO A 56 -6.42 22.62 -7.00
CA PRO A 56 -7.01 21.59 -7.83
C PRO A 56 -6.65 20.29 -7.14
N LYS A 57 -7.63 19.39 -7.07
CA LYS A 57 -7.53 18.05 -6.46
C LYS A 57 -6.39 17.17 -7.04
N THR A 58 -5.43 17.75 -7.75
CA THR A 58 -4.21 17.16 -8.28
C THR A 58 -3.03 17.22 -7.32
N ALA A 59 -2.94 18.21 -6.42
CA ALA A 59 -2.07 18.03 -5.27
C ALA A 59 -2.89 17.28 -4.24
N VAL A 60 -2.59 16.00 -4.13
CA VAL A 60 -3.14 15.18 -3.07
C VAL A 60 -2.59 15.77 -1.76
N VAL A 61 -3.27 16.75 -1.18
CA VAL A 61 -3.31 16.82 0.28
C VAL A 61 -3.96 15.50 0.65
N LYS A 62 -3.14 14.47 0.84
CA LYS A 62 -3.62 13.19 1.34
C LYS A 62 -4.08 13.51 2.76
N GLU A 63 -5.38 13.66 2.92
CA GLU A 63 -6.11 13.73 4.20
C GLU A 63 -5.87 12.48 5.09
N THR A 64 -4.84 11.66 4.80
CA THR A 64 -4.68 10.27 5.25
C THR A 64 -3.26 9.91 5.68
N VAL A 65 -2.37 10.88 5.94
CA VAL A 65 -1.05 10.54 6.51
C VAL A 65 -1.19 10.24 8.00
N VAL A 66 -1.54 8.99 8.31
CA VAL A 66 -1.80 8.50 9.67
C VAL A 66 -0.52 8.30 10.50
N ASN A 67 0.65 8.19 9.86
CA ASN A 67 1.91 7.85 10.56
C ASN A 67 2.62 9.03 11.23
N ALA A 68 2.14 10.27 11.05
CA ALA A 68 2.89 11.47 11.44
C ALA A 68 3.25 11.52 12.94
N HIS A 69 2.32 11.14 13.80
CA HIS A 69 2.50 11.06 15.24
C HIS A 69 3.50 9.98 15.67
N TYR A 70 3.41 8.76 15.11
CA TYR A 70 4.37 7.67 15.32
C TYR A 70 5.80 8.08 14.93
N CYS A 71 6.01 8.57 13.72
CA CYS A 71 7.36 8.96 13.25
C CYS A 71 7.94 10.10 14.09
N SER A 72 7.10 11.05 14.51
CA SER A 72 7.52 12.14 15.39
C SER A 72 7.95 11.62 16.77
N ALA A 73 7.21 10.67 17.34
CA ALA A 73 7.58 10.03 18.61
C ALA A 73 8.92 9.27 18.48
N ASN A 74 9.10 8.52 17.39
CA ASN A 74 10.29 7.71 17.15
C ASN A 74 11.56 8.58 17.02
N ILE A 75 11.50 9.66 16.24
CA ILE A 75 12.61 10.62 16.12
C ILE A 75 12.96 11.24 17.47
N ASN A 76 11.95 11.62 18.26
CA ASN A 76 12.19 12.21 19.57
C ASN A 76 12.81 11.23 20.55
N TYR A 77 12.40 9.96 20.55
CA TYR A 77 13.04 8.90 21.35
C TYR A 77 14.52 8.74 20.99
N LEU A 78 14.84 8.60 19.70
CA LEU A 78 16.24 8.49 19.28
C LEU A 78 17.07 9.71 19.69
N ALA A 79 16.49 10.90 19.58
CA ALA A 79 17.14 12.12 20.02
C ALA A 79 17.28 12.18 21.56
N ASP A 80 16.32 11.64 22.32
CA ASP A 80 16.41 11.53 23.79
C ASP A 80 17.49 10.50 24.20
N ILE A 81 17.62 9.37 23.50
CA ILE A 81 18.70 8.37 23.69
C ILE A 81 20.07 8.99 23.40
N ALA A 82 20.19 9.72 22.28
CA ALA A 82 21.44 10.39 21.93
C ALA A 82 21.85 11.44 22.98
N ALA A 83 20.88 12.08 23.65
CA ALA A 83 21.13 13.05 24.70
C ALA A 83 21.65 12.43 26.00
N GLU A 84 21.36 11.15 26.26
CA GLU A 84 21.96 10.41 27.39
C GLU A 84 23.36 9.87 27.07
N ASN A 85 23.69 9.70 25.79
CA ASN A 85 24.97 9.15 25.33
C ASN A 85 25.68 10.10 24.35
N THR A 86 25.87 11.36 24.75
CA THR A 86 26.45 12.42 23.91
C THR A 86 27.90 12.17 23.52
N ASP A 87 28.64 11.43 24.36
CA ASP A 87 30.06 11.17 24.17
C ASP A 87 30.31 10.18 23.03
N ASP A 88 29.35 9.30 22.75
CA ASP A 88 29.49 8.21 21.79
C ASP A 88 28.49 8.27 20.62
N THR A 89 27.46 9.13 20.72
CA THR A 89 26.44 9.29 19.67
C THR A 89 26.55 10.65 18.97
N CYS A 90 26.61 10.62 17.64
CA CYS A 90 26.44 11.77 16.77
C CYS A 90 25.05 11.71 16.11
N ILE A 91 24.29 12.80 16.19
CA ILE A 91 23.00 12.94 15.53
C ILE A 91 23.03 14.13 14.57
N ASP A 92 22.85 13.86 13.29
CA ASP A 92 22.80 14.84 12.21
C ASP A 92 21.38 14.89 11.62
N SER A 93 20.73 16.04 11.76
CA SER A 93 19.48 16.33 11.07
C SER A 93 19.80 17.10 9.79
N LYS A 94 19.42 16.54 8.64
CA LYS A 94 19.76 17.11 7.34
C LYS A 94 18.58 17.21 6.39
N ASP A 95 18.61 18.25 5.56
CA ASP A 95 17.62 18.53 4.52
C ASP A 95 18.22 19.47 3.46
N ALA A 96 17.80 19.26 2.21
CA ALA A 96 18.13 20.14 1.11
C ALA A 96 17.29 21.42 1.21
N LYS A 97 17.96 22.55 1.43
CA LYS A 97 17.30 23.84 1.38
C LYS A 97 16.85 24.15 -0.05
N ALA A 98 15.79 24.96 -0.16
CA ALA A 98 15.34 25.52 -1.42
C ALA A 98 16.51 26.10 -2.22
N ALA A 99 16.62 25.69 -3.49
CA ALA A 99 17.68 26.12 -4.39
C ALA A 99 17.69 27.65 -4.53
N VAL A 100 18.87 28.25 -4.35
CA VAL A 100 19.12 29.67 -4.57
C VAL A 100 19.37 29.85 -6.05
N ARG A 101 18.49 30.59 -6.73
CA ARG A 101 18.57 30.86 -8.17
C ARG A 101 19.11 32.26 -8.41
N TYR A 102 19.98 32.38 -9.41
CA TYR A 102 20.71 33.59 -9.75
C TYR A 102 20.16 34.20 -11.04
N ASN A 103 20.32 35.51 -11.22
CA ASN A 103 19.68 36.34 -12.26
C ASN A 103 18.15 36.46 -12.19
N ASN A 104 17.50 35.71 -11.30
CA ASN A 104 16.08 35.84 -11.00
C ASN A 104 15.90 36.53 -9.65
N SER A 105 14.80 37.26 -9.47
CA SER A 105 14.40 37.68 -8.11
C SER A 105 14.30 36.42 -7.24
N LEU A 106 14.99 36.41 -6.10
CA LEU A 106 15.00 35.27 -5.18
C LEU A 106 13.54 34.87 -4.91
N GLY A 107 13.12 33.74 -5.51
CA GLY A 107 11.75 33.22 -5.52
C GLY A 107 11.28 32.72 -4.16
N GLY A 108 11.34 33.59 -3.15
CA GLY A 108 11.09 33.30 -1.76
C GLY A 108 10.99 34.58 -0.94
N LYS A 109 9.83 35.25 -1.02
CA LYS A 109 9.40 36.30 -0.09
C LYS A 109 10.36 37.52 -0.01
N THR A 110 10.82 38.03 -1.14
CA THR A 110 11.31 39.41 -1.20
C THR A 110 10.11 40.35 -1.04
N TRP A 111 10.18 41.22 -0.03
CA TRP A 111 9.18 42.25 0.28
C TRP A 111 9.45 43.58 -0.43
N VAL A 112 10.26 43.54 -1.49
CA VAL A 112 10.60 44.69 -2.31
C VAL A 112 10.00 44.46 -3.69
N VAL A 113 9.26 45.47 -4.16
CA VAL A 113 8.67 45.50 -5.50
C VAL A 113 9.79 45.45 -6.53
N CYS A 114 9.83 44.39 -7.33
CA CYS A 114 10.65 44.32 -8.53
C CYS A 114 9.69 44.06 -9.68
N GLU A 115 9.63 44.98 -10.64
CA GLU A 115 8.95 44.74 -11.92
C GLU A 115 9.77 43.70 -12.70
N ALA A 116 9.32 42.45 -12.70
CA ALA A 116 9.83 41.46 -13.62
C ALA A 116 8.94 41.46 -14.87
N PRO A 117 9.49 41.62 -16.10
CA PRO A 117 8.73 41.36 -17.32
C PRO A 117 8.21 39.91 -17.30
N ASP A 118 7.01 39.71 -17.80
CA ASP A 118 6.15 38.52 -17.60
C ASP A 118 6.90 37.17 -17.52
N HIS A 119 6.91 36.58 -16.32
CA HIS A 119 6.79 35.16 -15.98
C HIS A 119 7.41 34.05 -16.86
N ASP A 120 8.62 34.23 -17.39
CA ASP A 120 9.53 33.09 -17.62
C ASP A 120 10.21 32.71 -16.30
N TRP A 121 9.50 31.99 -15.42
CA TRP A 121 10.19 31.32 -14.31
C TRP A 121 11.01 30.18 -14.88
N ASP A 122 12.27 30.47 -15.22
CA ASP A 122 13.23 29.42 -15.51
C ASP A 122 13.31 28.49 -14.29
N GLN A 123 12.70 27.30 -14.45
CA GLN A 123 12.76 26.21 -13.49
C GLN A 123 14.05 25.40 -13.64
N SER A 124 14.88 25.72 -14.63
CA SER A 124 16.17 25.09 -14.80
C SER A 124 16.99 25.24 -13.52
N ARG A 125 17.71 24.18 -13.18
CA ARG A 125 18.72 24.19 -12.14
C ARG A 125 20.08 24.65 -12.68
N THR A 126 20.10 25.22 -13.89
CA THR A 126 21.32 25.61 -14.61
C THR A 126 22.08 26.71 -13.89
N ASN A 127 21.38 27.74 -13.40
CA ASN A 127 21.96 28.85 -12.63
C ASN A 127 21.49 28.81 -11.18
N ALA A 128 21.65 27.64 -10.54
CA ALA A 128 21.20 27.43 -9.17
C ALA A 128 22.29 26.79 -8.30
N ILE A 129 22.26 27.16 -7.02
CA ILE A 129 22.99 26.47 -5.97
C ILE A 129 21.97 25.82 -5.04
N THR A 130 22.20 24.56 -4.68
CA THR A 130 21.40 23.83 -3.71
C THR A 130 22.20 23.73 -2.41
N PRO A 131 21.84 24.51 -1.37
CA PRO A 131 22.45 24.36 -0.06
C PRO A 131 21.88 23.11 0.64
N MET A 132 22.73 22.16 1.01
CA MET A 132 22.37 21.07 1.93
C MET A 132 22.61 21.55 3.36
N GLY A 133 21.58 21.58 4.19
CA GLY A 133 21.73 21.96 5.60
C GLY A 133 21.91 20.72 6.47
N HIS A 134 22.80 20.84 7.45
CA HIS A 134 23.06 19.87 8.50
C HIS A 134 22.93 20.55 9.86
N LEU A 135 22.38 19.83 10.83
CA LEU A 135 22.28 20.24 12.21
C LEU A 135 22.77 19.10 13.09
N PHE A 136 24.00 19.22 13.58
CA PHE A 136 24.53 18.36 14.63
C PHE A 136 23.81 18.70 15.93
N LEU A 137 22.86 17.84 16.31
CA LEU A 137 21.85 18.13 17.31
C LEU A 137 22.44 18.05 18.72
N GLU A 138 22.20 19.11 19.50
CA GLU A 138 22.47 19.17 20.93
C GLU A 138 21.15 19.27 21.70
N THR A 139 21.13 18.69 22.90
CA THR A 139 19.93 18.62 23.73
C THR A 139 20.21 19.16 25.11
N LYS A 140 19.46 20.19 25.49
CA LYS A 140 19.53 20.80 26.82
C LYS A 140 18.28 20.42 27.61
N ILE A 141 18.46 19.79 28.76
CA ILE A 141 17.36 19.34 29.61
C ILE A 141 17.37 20.19 30.89
N MET A 142 16.28 20.88 31.17
CA MET A 142 16.07 21.59 32.43
C MET A 142 15.00 20.86 33.25
N LYS A 143 15.30 20.61 34.52
CA LYS A 143 14.36 20.06 35.49
C LYS A 143 13.65 21.21 36.19
N THR A 144 12.32 21.26 36.10
CA THR A 144 11.48 22.13 36.94
C THR A 144 10.56 21.25 37.77
N LEU A 145 10.41 21.60 39.05
CA LEU A 145 9.25 21.15 39.82
C LEU A 145 8.04 21.97 39.32
N PRO A 146 6.84 21.38 39.20
CA PRO A 146 5.69 22.11 38.68
C PRO A 146 5.35 23.32 39.58
N ASP A 147 5.62 24.54 39.09
CA ASP A 147 5.06 25.75 39.67
C ASP A 147 3.60 25.87 39.18
N ASN A 148 2.66 25.52 40.07
CA ASN A 148 1.22 25.71 39.97
C ASN A 148 0.45 24.84 38.96
N LEU A 149 -0.11 23.74 39.47
CA LEU A 149 -1.47 23.30 39.11
C LEU A 149 -2.09 22.60 40.33
N SER A 150 -2.85 23.39 41.10
CA SER A 150 -3.85 22.90 42.03
C SER A 150 -4.93 22.18 41.24
N LEU A 151 -4.83 20.85 41.17
CA LEU A 151 -5.94 19.94 40.94
C LEU A 151 -5.60 18.66 41.71
N GLU A 152 -6.34 18.44 42.79
CA GLU A 152 -6.33 17.22 43.59
C GLU A 152 -6.63 16.03 42.68
N LEU A 153 -5.63 15.16 42.49
CA LEU A 153 -5.81 13.76 42.14
C LEU A 153 -4.74 12.97 42.92
N GLU A 154 -5.21 12.02 43.71
CA GLU A 154 -4.44 11.24 44.68
C GLU A 154 -3.41 10.33 43.99
N CYS A 155 -2.23 10.21 44.61
CA CYS A 155 -1.13 9.26 44.32
C CYS A 155 -0.57 9.24 42.89
N THR A 156 0.23 10.26 42.53
CA THR A 156 1.52 10.14 41.79
C THR A 156 2.07 11.53 41.49
N THR A 157 3.36 11.78 41.71
CA THR A 157 3.95 13.08 41.40
C THR A 157 4.36 13.12 39.93
N GLU A 158 3.60 13.85 39.09
CA GLU A 158 4.01 14.14 37.72
C GLU A 158 5.16 15.17 37.72
N LYS A 159 6.26 14.85 37.03
CA LYS A 159 7.41 15.72 36.83
C LYS A 159 7.53 16.10 35.36
N VAL A 160 7.76 17.39 35.10
CA VAL A 160 7.95 17.91 33.74
C VAL A 160 9.42 18.25 33.51
N LEU A 161 10.00 17.66 32.45
CA LEU A 161 11.31 18.01 31.92
C LEU A 161 11.13 18.93 30.72
N HIS A 162 11.70 20.12 30.78
CA HIS A 162 11.77 20.98 29.59
C HIS A 162 13.02 20.63 28.78
N VAL A 163 12.80 20.10 27.59
CA VAL A 163 13.83 19.66 26.64
C VAL A 163 13.95 20.69 25.53
N THR A 164 15.12 21.32 25.42
CA THR A 164 15.43 22.26 24.35
C THR A 164 16.38 21.62 23.34
N ARG A 165 15.96 21.54 22.07
CA ARG A 165 16.81 21.07 20.96
C ARG A 165 17.52 22.25 20.28
N THR A 166 18.82 22.12 20.08
CA THR A 166 19.71 23.13 19.46
C THR A 166 20.89 22.42 18.78
N GLY A 167 22.00 23.11 18.54
CA GLY A 167 23.25 22.48 18.08
C GLY A 167 23.99 23.28 17.01
N LYS A 168 24.95 22.62 16.36
CA LYS A 168 25.81 23.23 15.34
C LYS A 168 25.19 23.08 13.95
N ALA A 169 24.87 24.22 13.35
CA ALA A 169 24.37 24.29 11.99
C ALA A 169 25.51 24.42 10.97
N VAL A 170 25.45 23.61 9.91
CA VAL A 170 26.41 23.56 8.81
C VAL A 170 25.68 23.54 7.47
N TYR A 171 26.26 24.14 6.44
CA TYR A 171 25.77 24.05 5.06
C TYR A 171 26.86 23.58 4.12
N LEU A 172 26.48 22.70 3.19
CA LEU A 172 27.26 22.38 2.00
C LEU A 172 26.60 23.02 0.78
N LEU A 173 27.35 23.80 0.03
CA LEU A 173 26.85 24.45 -1.19
C LEU A 173 27.16 23.60 -2.40
N ASN A 174 26.11 23.10 -3.06
CA ASN A 174 26.23 22.31 -4.27
C ASN A 174 25.81 23.10 -5.50
N LEU A 175 26.60 23.05 -6.58
CA LEU A 175 26.24 23.67 -7.86
C LEU A 175 25.19 22.81 -8.56
N SER A 176 23.92 23.22 -8.57
CA SER A 176 22.81 22.31 -8.91
C SER A 176 22.88 21.69 -10.31
N PHE A 177 23.53 22.36 -11.27
CA PHE A 177 23.73 21.86 -12.64
C PHE A 177 24.83 20.80 -12.73
N TYR A 178 25.92 20.97 -11.96
CA TYR A 178 27.10 20.11 -12.01
C TYR A 178 27.11 19.02 -10.94
N GLU A 179 26.36 19.23 -9.86
CA GLU A 179 26.35 18.43 -8.64
C GLU A 179 24.89 18.06 -8.28
N PRO A 180 24.20 17.28 -9.15
CA PRO A 180 22.79 16.96 -8.99
C PRO A 180 22.52 16.16 -7.71
N GLU A 181 21.30 16.26 -7.20
CA GLU A 181 20.88 15.57 -5.99
C GLU A 181 20.62 14.09 -6.24
N THR A 182 21.63 13.28 -5.94
CA THR A 182 21.60 11.83 -6.01
C THR A 182 21.82 11.22 -4.63
N VAL A 183 21.43 9.95 -4.48
CA VAL A 183 21.71 9.18 -3.26
C VAL A 183 23.22 9.15 -2.98
N TYR A 184 24.04 8.97 -4.03
CA TYR A 184 25.50 8.92 -3.90
C TYR A 184 26.11 10.26 -3.50
N ARG A 185 25.60 11.39 -4.00
CA ARG A 185 26.06 12.71 -3.56
C ARG A 185 25.78 12.91 -2.07
N CYS A 186 24.53 12.72 -1.64
CA CYS A 186 24.14 12.87 -0.23
C CYS A 186 24.90 11.91 0.70
N PHE A 187 25.26 10.73 0.20
CA PHE A 187 26.09 9.78 0.93
C PHE A 187 27.55 10.25 1.06
N ASN A 188 28.15 10.70 -0.04
CA ASN A 188 29.55 11.15 -0.05
C ASN A 188 29.75 12.48 0.71
N GLU A 189 28.74 13.33 0.79
CA GLU A 189 28.74 14.56 1.61
C GLU A 189 29.03 14.26 3.11
N LEU A 190 28.60 13.12 3.63
CA LEU A 190 28.88 12.72 5.02
C LEU A 190 30.38 12.58 5.29
N PHE A 191 31.15 12.10 4.31
CA PHE A 191 32.60 11.96 4.42
C PHE A 191 33.31 13.32 4.36
N VAL A 192 32.79 14.27 3.57
CA VAL A 192 33.31 15.64 3.54
C VAL A 192 33.17 16.31 4.91
N LEU A 193 32.02 16.13 5.57
CA LEU A 193 31.81 16.65 6.92
C LEU A 193 32.77 16.02 7.94
N LEU A 194 32.99 14.70 7.85
CA LEU A 194 33.94 13.98 8.71
C LEU A 194 35.41 14.40 8.51
N ALA A 195 35.75 14.96 7.37
CA ALA A 195 37.09 15.43 7.05
C ALA A 195 37.33 16.90 7.44
N GLU A 196 36.29 17.64 7.82
CA GLU A 196 36.38 19.06 8.14
C GLU A 196 36.88 19.27 9.59
N PRO A 197 38.07 19.86 9.81
CA PRO A 197 38.63 20.03 11.14
C PRO A 197 37.74 20.86 12.08
N ALA A 198 36.98 21.79 11.52
CA ALA A 198 36.07 22.64 12.29
C ALA A 198 34.86 21.90 12.88
N LEU A 199 34.66 20.63 12.52
CA LEU A 199 33.59 19.75 13.00
C LEU A 199 34.08 18.56 13.84
N ASP A 200 35.39 18.46 14.07
CA ASP A 200 36.02 17.33 14.77
C ASP A 200 35.36 17.01 16.12
N GLU A 201 35.02 18.05 16.91
CA GLU A 201 34.42 17.91 18.24
C GLU A 201 33.06 17.19 18.24
N TYR A 202 32.31 17.23 17.13
CA TYR A 202 31.00 16.58 17.03
C TYR A 202 31.11 15.08 16.74
N PHE A 203 32.22 14.68 16.10
CA PHE A 203 32.49 13.30 15.70
C PHE A 203 33.44 12.57 16.64
N ARG A 204 34.33 13.28 17.33
CA ARG A 204 35.30 12.69 18.26
C ARG A 204 34.63 12.41 19.60
N ASN A 205 34.84 11.19 20.10
CA ASN A 205 34.47 10.84 21.46
C ASN A 205 35.44 11.56 22.42
N PRO A 206 34.95 12.40 23.35
CA PRO A 206 35.79 13.23 24.19
C PRO A 206 36.61 12.40 25.21
N ILE A 207 36.20 11.16 25.49
CA ILE A 207 36.87 10.26 26.44
C ILE A 207 37.93 9.42 25.72
N SER A 208 37.56 8.74 24.63
CA SER A 208 38.47 7.81 23.93
C SER A 208 39.38 8.50 22.92
N GLY A 209 39.05 9.72 22.50
CA GLY A 209 39.72 10.45 21.44
C GLY A 209 39.52 9.82 20.05
N LYS A 210 38.71 8.77 19.91
CA LYS A 210 38.40 8.09 18.64
C LYS A 210 37.10 8.62 18.03
N LEU A 211 36.76 8.16 16.82
CA LEU A 211 35.46 8.39 16.23
C LEU A 211 34.36 7.82 17.13
N LYS A 212 33.27 8.57 17.33
CA LYS A 212 32.04 8.11 17.98
C LYS A 212 31.52 6.85 17.30
N SER A 213 31.08 5.84 18.05
CA SER A 213 30.69 4.57 17.43
C SER A 213 29.25 4.54 16.91
N SER A 214 28.44 5.56 17.21
CA SER A 214 27.02 5.62 16.87
C SER A 214 26.64 6.85 16.06
N PHE A 215 26.08 6.66 14.87
CA PHE A 215 25.61 7.74 14.00
C PHE A 215 24.10 7.65 13.76
N VAL A 216 23.39 8.79 13.87
CA VAL A 216 21.95 8.91 13.62
C VAL A 216 21.69 10.03 12.62
N PHE A 217 21.04 9.72 11.50
CA PHE A 217 20.66 10.65 10.46
C PHE A 217 19.15 10.88 10.45
N VAL A 218 18.71 12.13 10.65
CA VAL A 218 17.29 12.53 10.55
C VAL A 218 17.05 13.24 9.23
N VAL A 219 16.22 12.66 8.35
CA VAL A 219 16.07 13.08 6.94
C VAL A 219 14.62 13.40 6.54
N ASP A 220 14.41 14.07 5.40
CA ASP A 220 13.08 14.52 4.87
C ASP A 220 12.19 13.33 4.40
N ASN A 221 12.75 12.14 4.16
CA ASN A 221 12.12 11.00 3.45
C ASN A 221 12.01 11.20 1.93
N GLY A 222 12.83 12.07 1.34
CA GLY A 222 12.90 12.27 -0.10
C GLY A 222 13.48 11.06 -0.85
N PRO A 223 13.32 10.96 -2.19
CA PRO A 223 13.80 9.83 -2.98
C PRO A 223 15.30 9.51 -2.81
N SER A 224 16.11 10.53 -2.54
CA SER A 224 17.56 10.40 -2.37
C SER A 224 17.98 9.87 -0.98
N GLU A 225 17.09 9.92 0.01
CA GLU A 225 17.43 9.62 1.41
C GLU A 225 16.34 8.79 2.12
N CYS A 226 15.41 8.20 1.38
CA CYS A 226 14.35 7.38 1.95
C CYS A 226 14.93 6.17 2.70
N PRO A 227 14.68 5.99 4.00
CA PRO A 227 15.24 4.88 4.77
C PRO A 227 14.90 3.49 4.21
N SER A 228 13.72 3.36 3.58
CA SER A 228 13.28 2.10 2.96
C SER A 228 13.91 1.82 1.59
N SER A 229 14.64 2.78 1.01
CA SER A 229 15.31 2.60 -0.29
C SER A 229 16.40 1.53 -0.20
N PRO A 230 16.38 0.48 -1.05
CA PRO A 230 17.44 -0.53 -1.07
C PRO A 230 18.83 0.08 -1.30
N LEU A 231 18.92 1.14 -2.10
CA LEU A 231 20.18 1.83 -2.37
C LEU A 231 20.74 2.49 -1.11
N VAL A 232 19.89 3.18 -0.36
CA VAL A 232 20.24 3.83 0.92
C VAL A 232 20.67 2.77 1.94
N ARG A 233 19.92 1.67 2.07
CA ARG A 233 20.23 0.59 3.02
C ARG A 233 21.62 -0.01 2.78
N MET A 234 21.96 -0.30 1.52
CA MET A 234 23.29 -0.80 1.14
C MET A 234 24.40 0.20 1.47
N LEU A 235 24.17 1.49 1.22
CA LEU A 235 25.14 2.55 1.53
C LEU A 235 25.31 2.75 3.04
N LEU A 236 24.25 2.60 3.85
CA LEU A 236 24.36 2.64 5.32
C LEU A 236 25.17 1.46 5.86
N ALA A 237 24.98 0.26 5.31
CA ALA A 237 25.80 -0.91 5.66
C ALA A 237 27.28 -0.67 5.32
N ARG A 238 27.55 -0.13 4.13
CA ARG A 238 28.88 0.31 3.73
C ARG A 238 29.48 1.37 4.66
N PHE A 239 28.70 2.37 5.06
CA PHE A 239 29.15 3.44 5.98
C PHE A 239 29.55 2.86 7.34
N GLN A 240 28.69 1.99 7.89
CA GLN A 240 28.95 1.27 9.13
C GLN A 240 30.24 0.46 9.04
N GLN A 241 30.45 -0.27 7.94
CA GLN A 241 31.62 -1.11 7.75
C GLN A 241 32.90 -0.31 7.51
N PHE A 242 32.86 0.71 6.65
CA PHE A 242 34.04 1.51 6.28
C PHE A 242 34.61 2.30 7.46
N LEU A 243 33.72 2.90 8.28
CA LEU A 243 34.11 3.65 9.47
C LEU A 243 34.23 2.78 10.72
N ASN A 244 33.97 1.48 10.61
CA ASN A 244 33.93 0.53 11.72
C ASN A 244 33.10 1.07 12.90
N LEU A 245 31.82 1.38 12.64
CA LEU A 245 30.88 1.88 13.64
C LEU A 245 30.19 0.73 14.38
N ASP A 246 29.64 0.97 15.55
CA ASP A 246 28.79 0.00 16.23
C ASP A 246 27.37 0.03 15.68
N ARG A 247 26.87 1.24 15.39
CA ARG A 247 25.55 1.42 14.80
C ARG A 247 25.43 2.65 13.92
N VAL A 248 24.62 2.51 12.87
CA VAL A 248 24.21 3.60 11.99
C VAL A 248 22.71 3.54 11.81
N ILE A 249 22.02 4.65 12.11
CA ILE A 249 20.56 4.75 12.00
C ILE A 249 20.22 5.87 11.04
N GLN A 250 19.34 5.60 10.08
CA GLN A 250 18.69 6.64 9.30
C GLN A 250 17.19 6.59 9.55
N ILE A 251 16.61 7.72 9.97
CA ILE A 251 15.21 7.86 10.33
C ILE A 251 14.61 9.08 9.64
N SER A 252 13.33 9.00 9.26
CA SER A 252 12.63 10.10 8.61
C SER A 252 11.28 10.41 9.24
N ASN A 253 10.80 11.62 9.00
CA ASN A 253 9.40 11.95 9.26
C ASN A 253 8.49 11.22 8.26
N ALA A 254 7.19 11.19 8.56
CA ALA A 254 6.19 10.73 7.60
C ALA A 254 6.17 11.63 6.35
N GLU A 255 5.68 11.08 5.23
CA GLU A 255 5.56 11.81 3.97
C GLU A 255 4.79 13.13 4.17
N TYR A 256 5.26 14.21 3.55
CA TYR A 256 4.69 15.56 3.69
C TYR A 256 4.86 16.23 5.07
N TYR A 257 5.43 15.54 6.07
CA TYR A 257 5.75 16.10 7.39
C TYR A 257 7.21 16.51 7.54
N SER A 258 7.95 16.61 6.45
CA SER A 258 9.37 16.94 6.49
C SER A 258 9.69 18.31 7.08
N LYS A 259 8.71 19.23 7.09
CA LYS A 259 8.82 20.52 7.80
C LYS A 259 8.94 20.40 9.33
N ARG A 260 8.86 19.18 9.87
CA ARG A 260 9.17 18.85 11.28
C ARG A 260 10.63 18.45 11.51
N ASN A 261 11.42 18.28 10.46
CA ASN A 261 12.84 17.98 10.60
C ASN A 261 13.55 19.09 11.39
N PHE A 262 14.48 18.74 12.29
CA PHE A 262 15.08 19.72 13.21
C PHE A 262 15.84 20.84 12.48
N VAL A 263 16.48 20.51 11.36
CA VAL A 263 17.22 21.45 10.50
C VAL A 263 16.35 22.53 9.84
N GLU A 264 15.03 22.31 9.70
CA GLU A 264 14.12 23.28 9.05
C GLU A 264 14.06 24.62 9.77
N ILE A 265 14.30 24.62 11.08
CA ILE A 265 14.37 25.85 11.88
C ILE A 265 15.64 26.64 11.53
N VAL A 266 16.75 25.94 11.26
CA VAL A 266 18.00 26.55 10.78
C VAL A 266 17.79 27.19 9.42
N HIS A 267 17.05 26.55 8.51
CA HIS A 267 16.72 27.12 7.21
C HIS A 267 16.02 28.47 7.34
N ALA A 268 15.16 28.65 8.35
CA ALA A 268 14.49 29.92 8.62
C ALA A 268 15.48 31.04 9.02
N SER A 269 16.47 30.74 9.88
CA SER A 269 17.52 31.71 10.26
C SER A 269 18.40 32.12 9.09
N VAL A 270 18.76 31.17 8.24
CA VAL A 270 19.58 31.43 7.04
C VAL A 270 18.80 32.19 5.97
N ASN A 271 17.49 31.93 5.82
CA ASN A 271 16.66 32.64 4.84
C ASN A 271 16.68 34.16 5.06
N LEU A 272 16.68 34.62 6.31
CA LEU A 272 16.72 36.04 6.62
C LEU A 272 18.01 36.70 6.10
N HIS A 273 19.13 35.98 6.11
CA HIS A 273 20.43 36.50 5.67
C HIS A 273 20.55 36.46 4.15
N ILE A 274 20.15 35.35 3.51
CA ILE A 274 20.12 35.24 2.05
C ILE A 274 19.19 36.30 1.44
N GLN A 275 18.04 36.57 2.06
CA GLN A 275 17.11 37.60 1.57
C GLN A 275 17.70 39.02 1.55
N ARG A 276 18.71 39.31 2.39
CA ARG A 276 19.37 40.64 2.41
C ARG A 276 20.30 40.87 1.22
N LEU A 277 20.66 39.83 0.48
CA LEU A 277 21.55 39.94 -0.69
C LEU A 277 20.87 40.54 -1.92
N GLY A 278 19.53 40.50 -1.99
CA GLY A 278 18.82 40.92 -3.20
C GLY A 278 19.10 39.98 -4.37
N ILE A 279 19.22 40.54 -5.58
CA ILE A 279 19.49 39.76 -6.80
C ILE A 279 21.00 39.62 -6.96
N ILE A 280 21.50 38.39 -6.86
CA ILE A 280 22.89 38.07 -7.21
C ILE A 280 22.95 37.70 -8.69
N LYS A 281 23.85 38.36 -9.43
CA LYS A 281 24.05 38.11 -10.85
C LYS A 281 25.05 36.98 -11.03
N SER A 282 24.68 35.93 -11.75
CA SER A 282 25.60 34.85 -12.14
C SER A 282 26.55 35.24 -13.27
N SER A 283 26.54 36.49 -13.73
CA SER A 283 27.42 37.04 -14.75
C SER A 283 28.45 38.02 -14.18
N SER A 284 28.82 37.86 -12.90
CA SER A 284 29.73 38.75 -12.19
C SER A 284 31.17 38.69 -12.69
N ILE A 285 31.64 37.54 -13.18
CA ILE A 285 33.00 37.38 -13.74
C ILE A 285 32.96 37.36 -15.27
N PHE A 286 32.20 36.44 -15.87
CA PHE A 286 32.00 36.35 -17.31
C PHE A 286 30.58 36.78 -17.70
N LYS A 287 30.47 37.62 -18.73
CA LYS A 287 29.19 38.10 -19.23
C LYS A 287 28.60 37.06 -20.19
N GLU A 288 27.46 36.48 -19.81
CA GLU A 288 26.68 35.52 -20.64
C GLU A 288 27.44 34.25 -21.08
N PRO A 289 28.04 33.48 -20.15
CA PRO A 289 28.66 32.22 -20.52
C PRO A 289 27.62 31.18 -20.94
N GLU A 290 27.98 30.31 -21.89
CA GLU A 290 27.17 29.15 -22.27
C GLU A 290 27.05 28.18 -21.09
N ALA A 291 25.84 27.68 -20.83
CA ALA A 291 25.59 26.72 -19.74
C ALA A 291 26.46 25.46 -19.92
N GLY A 292 27.19 25.07 -18.87
CA GLY A 292 28.11 23.93 -18.93
C GLY A 292 29.52 24.28 -19.40
N SER A 293 29.78 25.50 -19.87
CA SER A 293 31.14 25.97 -20.18
C SER A 293 32.01 26.12 -18.91
N GLN A 294 33.34 26.16 -19.09
CA GLN A 294 34.29 26.45 -18.00
C GLN A 294 34.08 27.85 -17.38
N GLU A 295 33.63 28.80 -18.20
CA GLU A 295 33.30 30.16 -17.76
C GLU A 295 32.04 30.17 -16.90
N HIS A 296 31.05 29.33 -17.24
CA HIS A 296 29.85 29.13 -16.43
C HIS A 296 30.17 28.50 -15.07
N ILE A 297 31.04 27.49 -15.01
CA ILE A 297 31.51 26.90 -13.74
C ILE A 297 32.13 27.96 -12.84
N LYS A 298 33.08 28.75 -13.37
CA LYS A 298 33.76 29.82 -12.60
C LYS A 298 32.79 30.85 -12.06
N ASN A 299 31.80 31.24 -12.85
CA ASN A 299 30.74 32.12 -12.39
C ASN A 299 29.94 31.49 -11.25
N MET A 300 29.56 30.22 -11.38
CA MET A 300 28.78 29.52 -10.35
C MET A 300 29.57 29.30 -9.06
N ASP A 301 30.88 29.05 -9.13
CA ASP A 301 31.74 28.97 -7.95
C ASP A 301 31.89 30.31 -7.24
N ALA A 302 32.10 31.41 -7.96
CA ALA A 302 32.18 32.75 -7.34
C ALA A 302 30.87 33.14 -6.64
N VAL A 303 29.75 32.73 -7.22
CA VAL A 303 28.43 32.87 -6.62
C VAL A 303 28.28 32.00 -5.36
N ALA A 304 28.87 30.80 -5.34
CA ALA A 304 28.90 29.95 -4.17
C ALA A 304 29.75 30.58 -3.04
N GLU A 305 30.88 31.19 -3.36
CA GLU A 305 31.73 31.92 -2.41
C GLU A 305 30.99 33.10 -1.76
N GLU A 306 30.25 33.89 -2.55
CA GLU A 306 29.42 34.98 -2.02
C GLU A 306 28.34 34.45 -1.06
N LEU A 307 27.65 33.38 -1.46
CA LEU A 307 26.64 32.75 -0.62
C LEU A 307 27.25 32.17 0.66
N GLN A 308 28.45 31.59 0.57
CA GLN A 308 29.19 31.05 1.70
C GLN A 308 29.45 32.14 2.74
N HIS A 309 29.97 33.30 2.33
CA HIS A 309 30.21 34.43 3.24
C HIS A 309 28.92 34.88 3.95
N VAL A 310 27.79 34.88 3.24
CA VAL A 310 26.52 35.37 3.81
C VAL A 310 25.93 34.37 4.80
N ILE A 311 25.99 33.09 4.50
CA ILE A 311 25.54 32.04 5.41
C ILE A 311 26.42 32.03 6.67
N GLN A 312 27.73 32.20 6.53
CA GLN A 312 28.66 32.27 7.67
C GLN A 312 28.39 33.45 8.61
N ASN A 313 27.75 34.52 8.12
CA ASN A 313 27.34 35.64 8.97
C ASN A 313 26.12 35.32 9.84
N ALA A 314 25.31 34.34 9.45
CA ALA A 314 24.16 33.90 10.23
C ALA A 314 24.58 33.15 11.50
N SER A 315 23.68 33.11 12.49
CA SER A 315 23.87 32.35 13.72
C SER A 315 22.64 31.51 14.06
N PHE A 316 22.88 30.41 14.75
CA PHE A 316 21.87 29.52 15.30
C PHE A 316 22.39 28.95 16.63
N GLY A 317 21.52 28.82 17.63
CA GLY A 317 21.91 28.28 18.94
C GLY A 317 22.96 29.10 19.71
N GLY A 318 23.27 30.32 19.28
CA GLY A 318 24.36 31.14 19.83
C GLY A 318 25.71 30.96 19.11
N HIS A 319 25.78 30.07 18.12
CA HIS A 319 26.98 29.80 17.33
C HIS A 319 26.83 30.32 15.91
N LYS A 320 27.95 30.68 15.28
CA LYS A 320 28.01 30.99 13.86
C LYS A 320 27.77 29.73 13.03
N ILE A 321 26.95 29.87 12.00
CA ILE A 321 26.68 28.80 11.04
C ILE A 321 27.93 28.61 10.20
N GLN A 322 28.37 27.37 10.02
CA GLN A 322 29.47 27.07 9.09
C GLN A 322 28.92 26.78 7.71
N CYS A 323 29.69 27.10 6.69
CA CYS A 323 29.31 26.90 5.30
C CYS A 323 30.56 26.54 4.51
N PHE A 324 30.47 25.48 3.72
CA PHE A 324 31.55 24.92 2.90
C PHE A 324 31.02 24.61 1.49
N ARG A 325 31.92 24.40 0.52
CA ARG A 325 31.53 23.78 -0.76
C ARG A 325 31.20 22.30 -0.53
N GLY A 326 30.26 21.78 -1.30
CA GLY A 326 29.93 20.36 -1.29
C GLY A 326 31.04 19.49 -1.86
N VAL A 327 30.75 18.19 -1.99
CA VAL A 327 31.73 17.18 -2.42
C VAL A 327 32.27 17.41 -3.84
N GLY A 328 31.53 18.12 -4.70
CA GLY A 328 31.87 18.29 -6.12
C GLY A 328 31.15 17.28 -7.02
N ALA A 329 31.61 17.17 -8.26
CA ALA A 329 31.08 16.21 -9.23
C ALA A 329 31.61 14.79 -8.99
N ASP A 330 30.93 13.77 -9.50
CA ASP A 330 31.13 12.34 -9.18
C ASP A 330 32.59 11.84 -9.18
N HIS A 331 33.48 12.45 -9.97
CA HIS A 331 34.90 12.10 -10.00
C HIS A 331 35.64 12.38 -8.68
N THR A 332 35.11 13.25 -7.80
CA THR A 332 35.66 13.55 -6.47
C THR A 332 35.11 12.65 -5.37
N PHE A 333 34.11 11.80 -5.67
CA PHE A 333 33.48 10.95 -4.66
C PHE A 333 34.47 9.92 -4.10
N LEU A 334 34.26 9.56 -2.83
CA LEU A 334 34.95 8.46 -2.17
C LEU A 334 34.50 7.11 -2.75
N PHE A 335 33.19 7.01 -3.01
CA PHE A 335 32.55 5.88 -3.69
C PHE A 335 31.75 6.40 -4.90
N ASP A 336 32.07 5.92 -6.11
CA ASP A 336 31.45 6.31 -7.39
C ASP A 336 30.84 5.12 -8.16
N ASP A 337 30.61 4.00 -7.49
CA ASP A 337 30.20 2.70 -8.04
C ASP A 337 28.68 2.52 -8.24
N GLU A 338 27.92 3.61 -8.38
CA GLU A 338 26.44 3.59 -8.39
C GLU A 338 25.86 2.61 -9.42
N ASN A 339 26.40 2.61 -10.64
CA ASN A 339 25.93 1.74 -11.72
C ASN A 339 26.12 0.25 -11.40
N ILE A 340 27.20 -0.09 -10.70
CA ILE A 340 27.50 -1.48 -10.31
C ILE A 340 26.57 -1.92 -9.18
N LEU A 341 26.35 -1.05 -8.18
CA LEU A 341 25.40 -1.33 -7.10
C LEU A 341 23.96 -1.49 -7.64
N ARG A 342 23.53 -0.66 -8.59
CA ARG A 342 22.22 -0.82 -9.26
C ARG A 342 22.11 -2.15 -10.00
N LYS A 343 23.18 -2.59 -10.67
CA LYS A 343 23.25 -3.91 -11.31
C LYS A 343 23.15 -5.03 -10.27
N PHE A 344 23.83 -4.92 -9.14
CA PHE A 344 23.71 -5.88 -8.04
C PHE A 344 22.28 -5.95 -7.49
N LEU A 345 21.64 -4.80 -7.24
CA LEU A 345 20.26 -4.75 -6.74
C LEU A 345 19.23 -5.35 -7.68
N SER A 346 19.50 -5.38 -8.99
CA SER A 346 18.66 -6.03 -10.01
C SER A 346 18.79 -7.56 -10.09
N LEU A 347 19.75 -8.16 -9.38
CA LEU A 347 19.89 -9.61 -9.31
C LEU A 347 18.71 -10.23 -8.52
N SER A 348 18.43 -11.52 -8.75
CA SER A 348 17.54 -12.29 -7.86
C SER A 348 18.17 -12.47 -6.48
N GLU A 349 17.36 -12.69 -5.44
CA GLU A 349 17.86 -12.82 -4.06
C GLU A 349 18.95 -13.90 -3.94
N GLN A 350 18.77 -15.09 -4.53
CA GLN A 350 19.80 -16.14 -4.56
C GLN A 350 21.12 -15.65 -5.20
N ARG A 351 21.04 -14.91 -6.31
CA ARG A 351 22.22 -14.39 -7.00
C ARG A 351 22.89 -13.25 -6.26
N LYS A 352 22.18 -12.52 -5.40
CA LYS A 352 22.78 -11.50 -4.52
C LYS A 352 23.71 -12.15 -3.50
N MET A 353 23.28 -13.26 -2.91
CA MET A 353 24.04 -14.02 -1.92
C MET A 353 25.34 -14.61 -2.49
N GLU A 354 25.27 -15.13 -3.72
CA GLU A 354 26.41 -15.78 -4.39
C GLU A 354 27.30 -14.79 -5.19
N SER A 355 26.99 -13.49 -5.16
CA SER A 355 27.65 -12.49 -6.00
C SER A 355 29.09 -12.20 -5.53
N ASN A 356 30.03 -12.19 -6.47
CA ASN A 356 31.40 -11.73 -6.25
C ASN A 356 31.63 -10.27 -6.62
N LEU A 357 30.57 -9.51 -6.92
CA LEU A 357 30.70 -8.09 -7.19
C LEU A 357 31.19 -7.37 -5.92
N GLY A 358 32.18 -6.51 -6.08
CA GLY A 358 32.74 -5.72 -4.99
C GLY A 358 32.96 -4.27 -5.38
N TYR A 359 33.28 -3.49 -4.37
CA TYR A 359 33.55 -2.07 -4.45
C TYR A 359 34.79 -1.74 -3.61
N GLY A 360 35.35 -0.56 -3.81
CA GLY A 360 36.50 -0.09 -3.05
C GLY A 360 36.53 1.43 -2.98
N VAL A 361 37.31 1.93 -2.03
CA VAL A 361 37.52 3.37 -1.86
C VAL A 361 38.41 3.91 -2.97
N LYS A 362 38.03 5.07 -3.51
CA LYS A 362 38.86 5.82 -4.44
C LYS A 362 39.97 6.55 -3.68
N GLN A 363 41.21 6.39 -4.15
CA GLN A 363 42.34 7.12 -3.58
C GLN A 363 42.29 8.58 -3.99
N ASN A 364 42.01 9.45 -3.03
CA ASN A 364 42.01 10.89 -3.20
C ASN A 364 42.34 11.58 -1.86
N LYS A 365 42.45 12.92 -1.89
CA LYS A 365 42.74 13.70 -0.68
C LYS A 365 41.74 13.45 0.45
N LEU A 366 40.48 13.16 0.14
CA LEU A 366 39.44 12.87 1.13
C LEU A 366 39.70 11.53 1.82
N SER A 367 40.05 10.46 1.08
CA SER A 367 40.38 9.16 1.64
C SER A 367 41.63 9.23 2.54
N GLU A 368 42.65 10.01 2.12
CA GLU A 368 43.85 10.26 2.93
C GLU A 368 43.53 10.94 4.26
N ILE A 369 42.71 11.99 4.24
CA ILE A 369 42.30 12.71 5.46
C ILE A 369 41.53 11.79 6.40
N LEU A 370 40.57 11.01 5.88
CA LEU A 370 39.78 10.09 6.69
C LEU A 370 40.65 8.97 7.30
N HIS A 371 41.62 8.45 6.54
CA HIS A 371 42.57 7.46 7.04
C HIS A 371 43.42 8.03 8.18
N MET A 372 44.01 9.22 7.98
CA MET A 372 44.86 9.86 8.99
C MET A 372 44.07 10.26 10.26
N THR A 373 42.83 10.70 10.10
CA THR A 373 42.02 11.25 11.20
C THR A 373 41.29 10.17 11.99
N TRP A 374 40.75 9.17 11.30
CA TRP A 374 39.84 8.17 11.87
C TRP A 374 40.34 6.73 11.76
N GLY A 375 41.46 6.48 11.08
CA GLY A 375 41.98 5.14 10.85
C GLY A 375 41.15 4.32 9.86
N SER A 376 40.35 4.95 9.00
CA SER A 376 39.56 4.25 7.97
C SER A 376 40.49 3.55 6.98
N GLY A 377 40.15 2.36 6.48
CA GLY A 377 41.06 1.58 5.62
C GLY A 377 41.42 2.29 4.32
N GLU A 378 42.69 2.67 4.14
CA GLU A 378 43.18 3.36 2.93
C GLU A 378 42.86 2.55 1.68
N ASN A 379 43.07 1.23 1.69
CA ASN A 379 42.76 0.32 0.59
C ASN A 379 41.50 -0.51 0.83
N PHE A 380 40.48 0.08 1.47
CA PHE A 380 39.24 -0.63 1.79
C PHE A 380 38.57 -1.20 0.53
N LYS A 381 38.29 -2.50 0.58
CA LYS A 381 37.54 -3.26 -0.43
C LYS A 381 36.55 -4.16 0.29
N ALA A 382 35.34 -4.23 -0.25
CA ALA A 382 34.28 -5.07 0.29
C ALA A 382 33.38 -5.61 -0.85
N LYS A 383 32.55 -6.61 -0.54
CA LYS A 383 31.58 -7.17 -1.47
C LYS A 383 30.18 -6.65 -1.17
N TYR A 384 29.38 -6.46 -2.22
CA TYR A 384 27.96 -6.12 -2.02
C TYR A 384 27.18 -7.26 -1.36
N ALA A 385 27.60 -8.52 -1.57
CA ALA A 385 27.00 -9.66 -0.90
C ALA A 385 27.15 -9.56 0.63
N ASP A 386 28.28 -9.06 1.13
CA ASP A 386 28.53 -8.89 2.57
C ASP A 386 27.63 -7.79 3.16
N ASP A 387 27.53 -6.63 2.48
CA ASP A 387 26.61 -5.55 2.86
C ASP A 387 25.16 -6.05 2.90
N TYR A 388 24.76 -6.84 1.90
CA TYR A 388 23.41 -7.39 1.76
C TYR A 388 23.11 -8.46 2.82
N ALA A 389 24.07 -9.32 3.17
CA ALA A 389 23.93 -10.29 4.26
C ALA A 389 23.71 -9.60 5.61
N ARG A 390 24.36 -8.44 5.85
CA ARG A 390 24.13 -7.63 7.07
C ARG A 390 22.70 -7.08 7.12
N LEU A 391 22.10 -6.78 5.99
CA LEU A 391 20.71 -6.29 5.93
C LEU A 391 19.68 -7.38 6.23
N ASN A 392 20.01 -8.64 5.96
CA ASN A 392 19.09 -9.78 6.09
C ASN A 392 19.32 -10.64 7.34
N ASN A 393 20.14 -10.18 8.29
CA ASN A 393 20.40 -10.86 9.56
C ASN A 393 20.94 -12.30 9.39
N GLU A 394 21.77 -12.56 8.39
CA GLU A 394 22.33 -13.90 8.17
C GLU A 394 23.57 -14.23 9.02
N PHE A 395 23.98 -13.32 9.90
CA PHE A 395 25.11 -13.54 10.83
C PHE A 395 24.64 -14.19 12.15
N GLY A 396 24.29 -15.47 12.10
CA GLY A 396 23.92 -16.24 13.30
C GLY A 396 22.62 -15.77 13.98
N ASP A 397 22.57 -15.82 15.31
CA ASP A 397 21.37 -15.47 16.10
C ASP A 397 21.23 -13.96 16.42
N MET A 398 22.15 -13.12 15.92
CA MET A 398 22.17 -11.67 16.23
C MET A 398 21.54 -10.83 15.12
N THR A 399 20.67 -9.89 15.51
CA THR A 399 20.08 -8.89 14.60
C THR A 399 21.14 -7.89 14.15
N THR A 400 21.58 -7.96 12.88
CA THR A 400 22.56 -7.06 12.27
C THR A 400 21.93 -5.86 11.56
N ALA A 401 20.62 -5.89 11.33
CA ALA A 401 19.87 -4.77 10.80
C ALA A 401 18.42 -4.78 11.28
N PHE A 402 17.86 -3.57 11.38
CA PHE A 402 16.47 -3.32 11.69
C PHE A 402 15.90 -2.38 10.63
N SER A 403 15.03 -2.90 9.77
CA SER A 403 14.59 -2.21 8.55
C SER A 403 13.07 -2.04 8.51
N GLY A 404 12.61 -0.82 8.69
CA GLY A 404 11.23 -0.39 8.53
C GLY A 404 11.02 0.56 7.34
N LYS A 405 9.82 1.15 7.26
CA LYS A 405 9.39 2.12 6.25
C LYS A 405 10.08 3.48 6.45
N TYR A 406 10.16 3.94 7.69
CA TYR A 406 10.74 5.25 8.05
C TYR A 406 12.03 5.16 8.86
N VAL A 407 12.51 3.95 9.15
CA VAL A 407 13.74 3.74 9.91
C VAL A 407 14.53 2.59 9.31
N THR A 408 15.83 2.76 9.20
CA THR A 408 16.78 1.67 8.95
C THR A 408 17.92 1.85 9.94
N ALA A 409 18.21 0.82 10.73
CA ALA A 409 19.45 0.75 11.50
C ALA A 409 20.28 -0.45 11.08
N ILE A 410 21.59 -0.26 11.06
CA ILE A 410 22.60 -1.28 10.85
C ILE A 410 23.43 -1.38 12.11
N PHE A 411 23.64 -2.60 12.58
CA PHE A 411 24.44 -2.92 13.75
C PHE A 411 25.69 -3.69 13.34
N ARG A 412 26.74 -3.54 14.12
CA ARG A 412 27.94 -4.38 14.00
C ARG A 412 27.57 -5.85 14.25
N PRO A 413 28.05 -6.79 13.42
CA PRO A 413 27.70 -8.21 13.53
C PRO A 413 28.51 -8.99 14.57
N ASP A 414 29.63 -8.45 15.06
CA ASP A 414 30.49 -9.13 16.01
C ASP A 414 30.29 -8.62 17.45
N ASP A 415 30.86 -9.36 18.41
CA ASP A 415 30.81 -8.98 19.82
C ASP A 415 31.82 -7.89 20.22
N ASN A 416 32.61 -7.37 19.27
CA ASN A 416 33.59 -6.33 19.52
C ASN A 416 32.94 -4.93 19.55
N TRP A 417 31.81 -4.81 20.22
CA TRP A 417 31.08 -3.57 20.39
C TRP A 417 31.92 -2.56 21.19
N ILE A 418 32.10 -1.35 20.65
CA ILE A 418 32.99 -0.32 21.22
C ILE A 418 32.27 0.50 22.30
N GLY A 419 31.00 0.81 22.09
CA GLY A 419 30.15 1.65 22.93
C GLY A 419 29.47 0.86 24.06
N ASN A 420 28.36 1.38 24.59
CA ASN A 420 27.60 0.68 25.64
C ASN A 420 26.76 -0.46 25.04
N ASN A 421 26.89 -1.69 25.54
CA ASN A 421 26.16 -2.87 25.06
C ASN A 421 24.62 -2.75 25.17
N SER A 422 24.08 -1.91 26.06
CA SER A 422 22.64 -1.63 26.14
C SER A 422 22.07 -0.91 24.89
N SER A 423 22.94 -0.55 23.94
CA SER A 423 22.63 0.24 22.74
C SER A 423 22.34 -0.61 21.48
N ARG A 424 22.33 -1.95 21.58
CA ARG A 424 22.11 -2.88 20.46
C ARG A 424 20.66 -2.99 19.97
N ALA A 425 19.70 -2.37 20.67
CA ALA A 425 18.28 -2.39 20.29
C ALA A 425 17.79 -1.01 19.84
N ILE A 426 16.84 -0.98 18.89
CA ILE A 426 16.06 0.23 18.63
C ILE A 426 14.87 0.26 19.60
N ILE A 427 14.80 1.32 20.40
CA ILE A 427 13.62 1.58 21.22
C ILE A 427 12.56 2.26 20.34
N GLN A 428 11.52 1.51 20.00
CA GLN A 428 10.37 2.03 19.24
C GLN A 428 9.33 2.70 20.15
N PRO A 429 8.54 3.66 19.62
CA PRO A 429 7.36 4.18 20.32
C PRO A 429 6.32 3.09 20.54
N LEU A 430 5.83 2.99 21.78
CA LEU A 430 4.76 2.08 22.16
C LEU A 430 3.52 2.88 22.58
N PRO A 431 2.31 2.50 22.13
CA PRO A 431 1.05 3.04 22.64
C PRO A 431 0.99 2.98 24.17
N ASP A 432 0.51 4.01 24.84
CA ASP A 432 0.35 4.04 26.30
C ASP A 432 -1.12 3.86 26.69
N TYR A 433 -1.54 2.60 26.80
CA TYR A 433 -2.93 2.24 27.04
C TYR A 433 -3.39 2.63 28.45
N ILE A 434 -2.52 2.49 29.45
CA ILE A 434 -2.83 2.84 30.84
C ILE A 434 -3.00 4.34 31.01
N ARG A 435 -2.09 5.14 30.44
CA ARG A 435 -2.24 6.60 30.46
C ARG A 435 -3.49 7.05 29.73
N TYR A 436 -3.81 6.43 28.60
CA TYR A 436 -5.02 6.76 27.85
C TYR A 436 -6.29 6.59 28.69
N ILE A 437 -6.44 5.51 29.48
CA ILE A 437 -7.60 5.35 30.38
C ILE A 437 -7.70 6.53 31.36
N ARG A 438 -6.56 6.99 31.89
CA ARG A 438 -6.52 8.04 32.91
C ARG A 438 -6.74 9.44 32.35
N THR A 439 -6.34 9.70 31.09
CA THR A 439 -6.34 11.05 30.51
C THR A 439 -7.29 11.25 29.34
N GLY A 440 -7.81 10.17 28.75
CA GLY A 440 -8.63 10.18 27.53
C GLY A 440 -7.87 10.56 26.26
N ARG A 441 -6.53 10.62 26.30
CA ARG A 441 -5.70 11.11 25.20
C ARG A 441 -4.73 10.05 24.70
N LEU A 442 -4.63 9.93 23.37
CA LEU A 442 -3.68 9.02 22.72
C LEU A 442 -2.24 9.54 22.94
N HIS A 443 -1.51 8.87 23.82
CA HIS A 443 -0.11 9.13 24.11
C HIS A 443 0.75 7.93 23.75
N TYR A 444 1.96 8.17 23.23
CA TYR A 444 3.00 7.15 23.31
C TYR A 444 3.63 7.23 24.70
N MET A 445 4.20 6.12 25.18
CA MET A 445 4.89 6.10 26.47
C MET A 445 5.93 7.22 26.56
N SER A 446 6.28 7.71 27.75
CA SER A 446 7.43 8.62 27.86
C SER A 446 8.74 7.86 27.61
N TYR A 447 9.81 8.58 27.28
CA TYR A 447 11.12 7.96 27.07
C TYR A 447 11.60 7.23 28.34
N GLU A 448 11.40 7.85 29.51
CA GLU A 448 11.77 7.31 30.81
C GLU A 448 11.00 6.03 31.14
N MET A 449 9.69 6.00 30.86
CA MET A 449 8.85 4.83 31.05
C MET A 449 9.21 3.73 30.08
N ARG A 450 9.38 4.07 28.80
CA ARG A 450 9.75 3.09 27.78
C ARG A 450 11.09 2.45 28.10
N LYS A 451 12.08 3.21 28.57
CA LYS A 451 13.38 2.68 29.01
C LYS A 451 13.28 1.73 30.20
N SER A 452 12.29 1.95 31.08
CA SER A 452 12.05 1.13 32.27
C SER A 452 11.18 -0.11 32.00
N LEU A 453 10.43 -0.11 30.89
CA LEU A 453 9.64 -1.24 30.44
C LEU A 453 10.56 -2.38 29.99
N GLU A 454 10.22 -3.61 30.38
CA GLU A 454 10.92 -4.80 29.93
C GLU A 454 10.93 -4.95 28.40
N CYS A 455 11.97 -5.61 27.88
CA CYS A 455 12.02 -5.97 26.47
C CYS A 455 10.92 -7.01 26.17
N GLY A 456 10.18 -6.79 25.09
CA GLY A 456 9.10 -7.67 24.66
C GLY A 456 9.14 -7.93 23.15
N PHE A 457 8.14 -8.68 22.65
CA PHE A 457 8.04 -9.00 21.21
C PHE A 457 8.04 -7.76 20.31
N TRP A 458 7.53 -6.63 20.80
CA TRP A 458 7.50 -5.35 20.09
C TRP A 458 8.88 -4.77 19.75
N ASP A 459 9.96 -5.26 20.36
CA ASP A 459 11.33 -4.77 20.09
C ASP A 459 12.02 -5.44 18.91
N ASN A 460 11.51 -6.61 18.50
CA ASN A 460 12.10 -7.37 17.40
C ASN A 460 11.41 -7.13 16.05
N HIS A 461 10.30 -6.39 16.03
CA HIS A 461 9.50 -6.18 14.84
C HIS A 461 9.41 -4.69 14.45
N PRO A 462 10.09 -4.27 13.37
CA PRO A 462 9.96 -2.90 12.88
C PRO A 462 8.53 -2.60 12.47
N ASP A 463 8.09 -1.38 12.79
CA ASP A 463 6.80 -0.84 12.36
C ASP A 463 5.58 -1.64 12.84
N ILE A 464 5.75 -2.46 13.89
CA ILE A 464 4.67 -3.29 14.44
C ILE A 464 3.46 -2.45 14.89
N PHE A 465 3.73 -1.28 15.47
CA PHE A 465 2.73 -0.29 15.87
C PHE A 465 2.62 0.89 14.89
N LEU A 466 3.09 0.72 13.64
CA LEU A 466 2.92 1.74 12.62
C LEU A 466 1.46 1.72 12.13
N PRO A 467 0.69 2.83 12.24
CA PRO A 467 -0.75 2.83 11.96
C PRO A 467 -1.10 2.33 10.56
N GLU A 468 -0.38 2.79 9.53
CA GLU A 468 -0.63 2.35 8.14
C GLU A 468 -0.40 0.84 7.95
N THR A 469 0.58 0.24 8.63
CA THR A 469 0.83 -1.21 8.57
C THR A 469 -0.37 -1.98 9.11
N ILE A 470 -0.88 -1.54 10.26
CA ILE A 470 -2.03 -2.15 10.94
C ILE A 470 -3.29 -1.99 10.11
N LEU A 471 -3.58 -0.79 9.63
CA LEU A 471 -4.78 -0.51 8.83
C LEU A 471 -4.74 -1.18 7.46
N GLY A 472 -3.57 -1.22 6.82
CA GLY A 472 -3.37 -1.91 5.54
C GLY A 472 -3.57 -3.42 5.67
N LEU A 473 -3.12 -4.01 6.78
CA LEU A 473 -3.37 -5.41 7.11
C LEU A 473 -4.86 -5.65 7.39
N ALA A 474 -5.48 -4.80 8.23
CA ALA A 474 -6.90 -4.89 8.57
C ALA A 474 -7.80 -4.73 7.35
N PHE A 475 -7.50 -3.82 6.41
CA PHE A 475 -8.29 -3.62 5.20
C PHE A 475 -8.34 -4.87 4.31
N LYS A 476 -7.24 -5.66 4.26
CA LYS A 476 -7.22 -6.91 3.48
C LYS A 476 -8.24 -7.92 4.01
N VAL A 477 -8.41 -8.00 5.34
CA VAL A 477 -9.28 -8.99 6.00
C VAL A 477 -10.71 -8.46 6.21
N ILE A 478 -10.84 -7.18 6.56
CA ILE A 478 -12.09 -6.51 6.94
C ILE A 478 -12.33 -5.29 6.03
N PRO A 479 -12.59 -5.45 4.72
CA PRO A 479 -12.72 -4.32 3.80
C PRO A 479 -13.93 -3.40 4.09
N HIS A 480 -14.89 -3.87 4.91
CA HIS A 480 -16.09 -3.13 5.31
C HIS A 480 -16.14 -2.98 6.83
N LEU A 481 -16.07 -1.74 7.30
CA LEU A 481 -16.05 -1.42 8.74
C LEU A 481 -17.46 -1.31 9.30
N THR A 482 -17.68 -1.90 10.47
CA THR A 482 -18.77 -1.53 11.39
C THR A 482 -18.28 -0.50 12.41
N ALA A 483 -19.19 0.20 13.08
CA ALA A 483 -18.84 1.22 14.06
C ALA A 483 -17.93 0.68 15.20
N ASP A 484 -18.20 -0.54 15.68
CA ASP A 484 -17.45 -1.16 16.78
C ASP A 484 -16.06 -1.65 16.34
N ILE A 485 -15.95 -2.15 15.11
CA ILE A 485 -14.66 -2.54 14.53
C ILE A 485 -13.80 -1.30 14.28
N SER A 486 -14.38 -0.19 13.80
CA SER A 486 -13.65 1.08 13.63
C SER A 486 -13.04 1.55 14.95
N ASN A 487 -13.80 1.49 16.05
CA ASN A 487 -13.31 1.86 17.38
C ASN A 487 -12.16 0.93 17.83
N SER A 488 -12.32 -0.38 17.67
CA SER A 488 -11.28 -1.35 18.04
C SER A 488 -9.99 -1.16 17.22
N LEU A 489 -10.12 -0.90 15.92
CA LEU A 489 -9.00 -0.60 15.04
C LEU A 489 -8.33 0.73 15.38
N ALA A 490 -9.08 1.73 15.83
CA ALA A 490 -8.55 3.00 16.29
C ALA A 490 -7.58 2.79 17.47
N PHE A 491 -7.96 1.95 18.44
CA PHE A 491 -7.07 1.57 19.55
C PHE A 491 -5.87 0.73 19.12
N LEU A 492 -6.06 -0.21 18.19
CA LEU A 492 -4.97 -1.07 17.73
C LEU A 492 -3.93 -0.28 16.93
N SER A 493 -4.38 0.64 16.07
CA SER A 493 -3.52 1.49 15.24
C SER A 493 -3.12 2.82 15.88
N TRP A 494 -3.60 3.07 17.10
CA TRP A 494 -3.33 4.26 17.92
C TRP A 494 -3.67 5.60 17.25
N ILE A 495 -4.77 5.65 16.51
CA ILE A 495 -5.29 6.86 15.85
C ILE A 495 -6.78 7.05 16.16
N THR A 496 -7.39 8.10 15.63
CA THR A 496 -8.82 8.38 15.84
C THR A 496 -9.71 7.51 14.95
N LYS A 497 -10.95 7.23 15.39
CA LYS A 497 -11.96 6.52 14.59
C LYS A 497 -12.15 7.15 13.20
N THR A 498 -12.23 8.48 13.15
CA THR A 498 -12.40 9.23 11.90
C THR A 498 -11.23 9.02 10.93
N GLU A 499 -9.99 8.94 11.44
CA GLU A 499 -8.83 8.65 10.61
C GLU A 499 -8.84 7.22 10.07
N VAL A 500 -9.29 6.24 10.86
CA VAL A 500 -9.50 4.85 10.40
C VAL A 500 -10.50 4.83 9.23
N GLU A 501 -11.68 5.45 9.41
CA GLU A 501 -12.74 5.47 8.41
C GLU A 501 -12.28 6.18 7.11
N ASN A 502 -11.61 7.33 7.25
CA ASN A 502 -11.04 8.07 6.12
C ASN A 502 -9.98 7.26 5.37
N TYR A 503 -9.12 6.55 6.09
CA TYR A 503 -8.09 5.69 5.50
C TYR A 503 -8.72 4.55 4.71
N PHE A 504 -9.72 3.86 5.26
CA PHE A 504 -10.43 2.77 4.58
C PHE A 504 -11.20 3.26 3.35
N HIS A 505 -11.87 4.41 3.46
CA HIS A 505 -12.53 5.04 2.31
C HIS A 505 -11.53 5.37 1.20
N HIS A 506 -10.36 5.91 1.55
CA HIS A 506 -9.31 6.22 0.60
C HIS A 506 -8.77 4.97 -0.09
N LEU A 507 -8.46 3.91 0.66
CA LEU A 507 -7.99 2.65 0.11
C LEU A 507 -9.00 2.02 -0.84
N ARG A 508 -10.29 2.04 -0.49
CA ARG A 508 -11.35 1.53 -1.37
C ARG A 508 -11.39 2.29 -2.70
N LYS A 509 -11.37 3.63 -2.63
CA LYS A 509 -11.35 4.49 -3.82
C LYS A 509 -10.09 4.28 -4.67
N GLN A 510 -8.93 4.11 -4.03
CA GLN A 510 -7.69 3.81 -4.73
C GLN A 510 -7.76 2.44 -5.41
N MET A 511 -8.25 1.42 -4.71
CA MET A 511 -8.45 0.07 -5.25
C MET A 511 -9.39 0.06 -6.47
N GLU A 512 -10.53 0.75 -6.39
CA GLU A 512 -11.49 0.88 -7.50
C GLU A 512 -10.89 1.63 -8.71
N LYS A 513 -10.15 2.71 -8.45
CA LYS A 513 -9.44 3.46 -9.48
C LYS A 513 -8.36 2.61 -10.14
N ASP A 514 -7.57 1.87 -9.36
CA ASP A 514 -6.51 1.00 -9.84
C ASP A 514 -7.08 -0.15 -10.68
N LEU A 515 -8.20 -0.75 -10.26
CA LEU A 515 -8.93 -1.75 -11.04
C LEU A 515 -9.37 -1.17 -12.39
N THR A 516 -10.02 0.00 -12.37
CA THR A 516 -10.52 0.68 -13.59
C THR A 516 -9.37 0.99 -14.55
N ASN A 517 -8.26 1.53 -14.03
CA ASN A 517 -7.08 1.85 -14.82
C ASN A 517 -6.46 0.60 -15.45
N GLU A 518 -6.35 -0.51 -14.71
CA GLU A 518 -5.79 -1.76 -15.24
C GLU A 518 -6.69 -2.41 -16.30
N ILE A 519 -8.01 -2.38 -16.10
CA ILE A 519 -8.98 -2.87 -17.09
C ILE A 519 -8.90 -2.04 -18.37
N GLU A 520 -8.92 -0.71 -18.26
CA GLU A 520 -8.76 0.18 -19.41
C GLU A 520 -7.41 -0.05 -20.11
N ARG A 521 -6.32 -0.17 -19.34
CA ARG A 521 -5.00 -0.43 -19.91
C ARG A 521 -4.97 -1.74 -20.70
N ASN A 522 -5.56 -2.82 -20.16
CA ASN A 522 -5.67 -4.11 -20.85
C ASN A 522 -6.53 -4.00 -22.12
N ARG A 523 -7.68 -3.32 -22.05
CA ARG A 523 -8.55 -3.06 -23.20
C ARG A 523 -7.78 -2.47 -24.39
N TRP A 524 -6.99 -1.45 -24.15
CA TRP A 524 -6.17 -0.80 -25.18
C TRP A 524 -4.94 -1.62 -25.63
N GLN A 525 -4.45 -2.55 -24.81
CA GLN A 525 -3.41 -3.49 -25.22
C GLN A 525 -3.89 -4.49 -26.29
N ASN A 526 -5.20 -4.77 -26.32
CA ASN A 526 -5.81 -5.65 -27.33
C ASN A 526 -6.13 -4.93 -28.65
N HIS A 527 -5.88 -3.62 -28.75
CA HIS A 527 -6.11 -2.84 -29.97
C HIS A 527 -5.03 -3.11 -31.04
N GLU A 528 -5.41 -3.09 -32.32
CA GLU A 528 -4.51 -3.37 -33.45
C GLU A 528 -3.27 -2.46 -33.49
N LEU A 529 -3.43 -1.17 -33.19
CA LEU A 529 -2.30 -0.23 -33.11
C LEU A 529 -1.28 -0.59 -32.03
N PHE A 530 -1.67 -1.36 -31.00
CA PHE A 530 -0.74 -1.79 -29.95
C PHE A 530 0.27 -2.82 -30.46
N LYS A 531 0.05 -3.46 -31.63
CA LYS A 531 1.02 -4.34 -32.29
C LYS A 531 2.24 -3.58 -32.83
N LYS A 532 2.10 -2.29 -33.14
CA LYS A 532 3.18 -1.42 -33.65
C LYS A 532 4.24 -1.11 -32.59
N THR A 533 5.45 -0.74 -32.99
CA THR A 533 6.49 -0.34 -32.02
C THR A 533 6.21 1.05 -31.44
N LYS A 534 6.78 1.38 -30.26
CA LYS A 534 6.60 2.72 -29.66
C LYS A 534 7.13 3.83 -30.59
N ALA A 535 8.24 3.58 -31.28
CA ALA A 535 8.83 4.53 -32.22
C ALA A 535 7.91 4.81 -33.42
N GLU A 536 7.27 3.77 -33.97
CA GLU A 536 6.27 3.92 -35.04
C GLU A 536 5.07 4.74 -34.56
N LEU A 537 4.55 4.47 -33.35
CA LEU A 537 3.42 5.21 -32.80
C LEU A 537 3.76 6.68 -32.57
N VAL A 538 4.97 7.00 -32.08
CA VAL A 538 5.46 8.38 -31.94
C VAL A 538 5.50 9.11 -33.27
N LYS A 539 5.99 8.44 -34.32
CA LYS A 539 6.03 9.00 -35.67
C LYS A 539 4.62 9.23 -36.23
N MET A 540 3.73 8.24 -36.11
CA MET A 540 2.33 8.37 -36.49
C MET A 540 1.62 9.51 -35.74
N SER A 541 1.90 9.69 -34.44
CA SER A 541 1.35 10.81 -33.67
C SER A 541 1.85 12.15 -34.19
N ALA A 542 3.13 12.27 -34.53
CA ALA A 542 3.68 13.48 -35.15
C ALA A 542 3.03 13.76 -36.51
N ASP A 543 2.89 12.74 -37.36
CA ASP A 543 2.27 12.85 -38.68
C ASP A 543 0.78 13.26 -38.61
N GLN A 544 0.09 12.90 -37.52
CA GLN A 544 -1.34 13.19 -37.29
C GLN A 544 -1.59 14.42 -36.40
N ASN A 545 -0.56 15.20 -36.07
CA ASN A 545 -0.62 16.34 -35.13
C ASN A 545 -1.24 15.97 -33.76
N VAL A 546 -0.92 14.77 -33.25
CA VAL A 546 -1.33 14.27 -31.94
C VAL A 546 -0.12 14.33 -30.98
N PRO A 547 -0.30 14.66 -29.69
CA PRO A 547 0.79 14.67 -28.72
C PRO A 547 1.52 13.31 -28.64
N SER A 548 2.80 13.29 -29.03
CA SER A 548 3.65 12.09 -29.12
C SER A 548 4.27 11.65 -27.78
N THR A 549 3.79 12.21 -26.67
CA THR A 549 4.24 11.92 -25.31
C THR A 549 3.32 10.90 -24.61
N GLY A 550 3.91 10.03 -23.79
CA GLY A 550 3.18 9.07 -22.96
C GLY A 550 3.69 7.64 -23.04
N THR A 551 2.95 6.74 -22.38
CA THR A 551 3.16 5.29 -22.52
C THR A 551 2.66 4.81 -23.89
N LYS A 552 3.06 3.60 -24.28
CA LYS A 552 2.59 2.99 -25.53
C LYS A 552 1.06 2.93 -25.61
N VAL A 553 0.40 2.65 -24.49
CA VAL A 553 -1.07 2.60 -24.38
C VAL A 553 -1.69 3.99 -24.60
N ASP A 554 -1.09 5.03 -24.01
CA ASP A 554 -1.58 6.42 -24.18
C ASP A 554 -1.50 6.89 -25.63
N LEU A 555 -0.41 6.51 -26.34
CA LEU A 555 -0.25 6.82 -27.77
C LEU A 555 -1.31 6.12 -28.62
N VAL A 556 -1.57 4.83 -28.33
CA VAL A 556 -2.62 4.07 -29.03
C VAL A 556 -3.99 4.69 -28.81
N LYS A 557 -4.34 5.06 -27.57
CA LYS A 557 -5.62 5.69 -27.26
C LYS A 557 -5.81 7.00 -28.01
N LYS A 558 -4.83 7.92 -27.92
CA LYS A 558 -4.89 9.23 -28.59
C LYS A 558 -4.96 9.11 -30.12
N LEU A 559 -4.20 8.16 -30.69
CA LEU A 559 -4.22 7.89 -32.12
C LEU A 559 -5.55 7.28 -32.57
N ALA A 560 -6.09 6.31 -31.82
CA ALA A 560 -7.39 5.71 -32.12
C ALA A 560 -8.51 6.74 -32.06
N GLU A 561 -8.52 7.63 -31.04
CA GLU A 561 -9.46 8.73 -30.92
C GLU A 561 -9.36 9.72 -32.10
N LYS A 562 -8.14 10.06 -32.54
CA LYS A 562 -7.92 10.98 -33.67
C LYS A 562 -8.27 10.37 -35.02
N LEU A 563 -8.01 9.07 -35.19
CA LEU A 563 -8.28 8.31 -36.41
C LEU A 563 -9.72 7.78 -36.45
N GLU A 564 -10.54 8.10 -35.44
CA GLU A 564 -11.92 7.63 -35.28
C GLU A 564 -12.05 6.09 -35.40
N ILE A 565 -11.05 5.37 -34.90
CA ILE A 565 -11.03 3.90 -34.91
C ILE A 565 -11.84 3.38 -33.72
N GLU A 566 -12.62 2.32 -33.95
CA GLU A 566 -13.47 1.71 -32.93
C GLU A 566 -12.69 1.29 -31.68
N VAL A 567 -13.28 1.61 -30.52
CA VAL A 567 -12.73 1.24 -29.22
C VAL A 567 -12.88 -0.27 -29.02
N PRO A 568 -11.82 -1.00 -28.60
CA PRO A 568 -11.92 -2.44 -28.39
C PRO A 568 -13.06 -2.81 -27.43
N GLU A 569 -13.75 -3.92 -27.66
CA GLU A 569 -14.77 -4.38 -26.73
C GLU A 569 -14.18 -4.76 -25.36
N ARG A 570 -14.94 -4.50 -24.30
CA ARG A 570 -14.57 -4.90 -22.94
C ARG A 570 -15.11 -6.30 -22.67
N SER A 571 -14.23 -7.29 -22.56
CA SER A 571 -14.59 -8.59 -22.00
C SER A 571 -14.89 -8.43 -20.51
N ILE A 572 -16.13 -8.67 -20.11
CA ILE A 572 -16.56 -8.70 -18.71
C ILE A 572 -16.52 -10.16 -18.24
N PHE A 573 -15.93 -10.41 -17.08
CA PHE A 573 -16.01 -11.73 -16.46
C PHE A 573 -17.47 -12.08 -16.10
N ASP A 574 -17.93 -13.26 -16.55
CA ASP A 574 -19.31 -13.73 -16.43
C ASP A 574 -19.59 -14.50 -15.12
N GLY A 575 -18.57 -14.67 -14.26
CA GLY A 575 -18.65 -15.41 -13.02
C GLY A 575 -18.21 -16.88 -13.12
N ASP A 576 -17.90 -17.39 -14.31
CA ASP A 576 -17.50 -18.79 -14.46
C ASP A 576 -16.01 -19.02 -14.15
N LEU A 577 -15.76 -19.54 -12.94
CA LEU A 577 -14.42 -19.92 -12.50
C LEU A 577 -13.82 -21.09 -13.31
N SER A 578 -14.62 -21.88 -14.03
CA SER A 578 -14.10 -23.00 -14.84
C SER A 578 -13.11 -22.54 -15.93
N THR A 579 -13.26 -21.29 -16.38
CA THR A 579 -12.41 -20.62 -17.35
C THR A 579 -11.05 -20.20 -16.80
N ILE A 580 -10.88 -20.22 -15.47
CA ILE A 580 -9.63 -19.85 -14.78
C ILE A 580 -8.76 -21.09 -14.57
N PRO A 581 -7.45 -21.03 -14.85
CA PRO A 581 -6.53 -22.14 -14.61
C PRO A 581 -6.53 -22.59 -13.14
N ASP A 582 -6.36 -23.89 -12.93
CA ASP A 582 -6.29 -24.55 -11.62
C ASP A 582 -4.86 -24.65 -11.05
N SER A 583 -3.87 -24.12 -11.77
CA SER A 583 -2.46 -24.09 -11.37
C SER A 583 -1.94 -22.66 -11.24
N ILE A 584 -1.03 -22.44 -10.29
CA ILE A 584 -0.42 -21.12 -10.06
C ILE A 584 0.34 -20.62 -11.29
N GLN A 585 1.04 -21.50 -12.00
CA GLN A 585 1.74 -21.17 -13.25
C GLN A 585 0.79 -20.74 -14.36
N GLY A 586 -0.39 -21.38 -14.46
CA GLY A 586 -1.45 -20.97 -15.38
C GLY A 586 -2.01 -19.60 -15.02
N ILE A 587 -2.26 -19.35 -13.73
CA ILE A 587 -2.76 -18.06 -13.24
C ILE A 587 -1.74 -16.94 -13.46
N HIS A 588 -0.44 -17.17 -13.24
CA HIS A 588 0.60 -16.16 -13.51
C HIS A 588 0.65 -15.71 -14.97
N ARG A 589 0.23 -16.55 -15.92
CA ARG A 589 0.12 -16.18 -17.35
C ARG A 589 -1.03 -15.22 -17.62
N LEU A 590 -2.02 -15.14 -16.73
CA LEU A 590 -3.10 -14.17 -16.84
C LEU A 590 -2.56 -12.74 -16.66
N ASN A 591 -3.18 -11.80 -17.38
CA ASN A 591 -2.96 -10.39 -17.16
C ASN A 591 -3.51 -9.98 -15.78
N ILE A 592 -2.80 -9.08 -15.09
CA ILE A 592 -3.20 -8.58 -13.77
C ILE A 592 -4.62 -8.00 -13.76
N ALA A 593 -5.05 -7.37 -14.85
CA ALA A 593 -6.41 -6.85 -14.99
C ALA A 593 -7.47 -7.96 -14.87
N LYS A 594 -7.23 -9.13 -15.48
CA LYS A 594 -8.15 -10.27 -15.41
C LYS A 594 -8.20 -10.87 -14.01
N ILE A 595 -7.04 -10.99 -13.35
CA ILE A 595 -6.96 -11.46 -11.97
C ILE A 595 -7.76 -10.54 -11.04
N LYS A 596 -7.55 -9.22 -11.14
CA LYS A 596 -8.27 -8.24 -10.33
C LYS A 596 -9.77 -8.20 -10.65
N GLU A 597 -10.16 -8.34 -11.92
CA GLU A 597 -11.57 -8.42 -12.32
C GLU A 597 -12.30 -9.58 -11.65
N VAL A 598 -11.72 -10.79 -11.71
CA VAL A 598 -12.32 -11.99 -11.08
C VAL A 598 -12.40 -11.84 -9.56
N LEU A 599 -11.33 -11.37 -8.92
CA LEU A 599 -11.32 -11.13 -7.47
C LEU A 599 -12.38 -10.10 -7.07
N SER A 600 -12.50 -9.00 -7.82
CA SER A 600 -13.50 -7.96 -7.58
C SER A 600 -14.93 -8.47 -7.75
N PHE A 601 -15.18 -9.36 -8.72
CA PHE A 601 -16.49 -9.99 -8.92
C PHE A 601 -16.93 -10.77 -7.67
N PHE A 602 -16.00 -11.45 -7.01
CA PHE A 602 -16.24 -12.19 -5.77
C PHE A 602 -16.05 -11.36 -4.49
N GLN A 603 -16.00 -10.03 -4.59
CA GLN A 603 -15.82 -9.10 -3.47
C GLN A 603 -14.54 -9.35 -2.66
N VAL A 604 -13.49 -9.91 -3.29
CA VAL A 604 -12.18 -10.10 -2.67
C VAL A 604 -11.31 -8.86 -2.94
N PRO A 605 -10.76 -8.20 -1.90
CA PRO A 605 -9.87 -7.06 -2.07
C PRO A 605 -8.72 -7.31 -3.07
N THR A 606 -8.57 -6.40 -4.03
CA THR A 606 -7.59 -6.50 -5.13
C THR A 606 -6.25 -5.81 -4.83
N ILE A 607 -5.95 -5.65 -3.53
CA ILE A 607 -4.72 -5.02 -3.03
C ILE A 607 -3.63 -6.07 -2.84
N GLY A 608 -2.47 -5.88 -3.45
CA GLY A 608 -1.32 -6.75 -3.25
C GLY A 608 -0.44 -6.87 -4.50
N THR A 609 0.62 -7.65 -4.38
CA THR A 609 1.48 -8.03 -5.51
C THR A 609 0.73 -8.98 -6.44
N LYS A 610 1.22 -9.14 -7.68
CA LYS A 610 0.64 -10.12 -8.62
C LYS A 610 0.64 -11.53 -8.02
N ASP A 611 1.67 -11.87 -7.24
CA ASP A 611 1.83 -13.20 -6.64
C ASP A 611 0.78 -13.44 -5.55
N GLU A 612 0.58 -12.46 -4.65
CA GLU A 612 -0.49 -12.50 -3.64
C GLU A 612 -1.87 -12.63 -4.30
N LEU A 613 -2.15 -11.82 -5.32
CA LEU A 613 -3.43 -11.88 -6.04
C LEU A 613 -3.63 -13.22 -6.77
N SER A 614 -2.55 -13.80 -7.30
CA SER A 614 -2.59 -15.09 -7.99
C SER A 614 -2.91 -16.23 -7.02
N LEU A 615 -2.32 -16.21 -5.82
CA LEU A 615 -2.63 -17.18 -4.76
C LEU A 615 -4.08 -17.07 -4.28
N ARG A 616 -4.60 -15.84 -4.13
CA ARG A 616 -6.00 -15.61 -3.76
C ARG A 616 -6.97 -16.11 -4.83
N LEU A 617 -6.65 -15.88 -6.11
CA LEU A 617 -7.44 -16.40 -7.22
C LEU A 617 -7.40 -17.93 -7.29
N LEU A 618 -6.24 -18.54 -7.03
CA LEU A 618 -6.12 -19.99 -6.95
C LEU A 618 -7.00 -20.55 -5.83
N ALA A 619 -6.94 -19.95 -4.63
CA ALA A 619 -7.77 -20.33 -3.50
C ALA A 619 -9.27 -20.23 -3.82
N LEU A 620 -9.71 -19.16 -4.51
CA LEU A 620 -11.08 -19.05 -5.02
C LEU A 620 -11.43 -20.15 -6.02
N ARG A 621 -10.53 -20.43 -6.97
CA ARG A 621 -10.73 -21.43 -8.03
C ARG A 621 -10.87 -22.85 -7.48
N LEU A 622 -10.15 -23.16 -6.40
CA LEU A 622 -10.17 -24.44 -5.70
C LEU A 622 -11.27 -24.54 -4.63
N GLY A 623 -12.10 -23.49 -4.47
CA GLY A 623 -13.16 -23.46 -3.45
C GLY A 623 -12.63 -23.28 -2.02
N SER A 624 -11.34 -23.02 -1.84
CA SER A 624 -10.68 -22.81 -0.54
C SER A 624 -10.73 -21.33 -0.13
N ARG A 625 -11.93 -20.73 -0.11
CA ARG A 625 -12.14 -19.32 0.29
C ARG A 625 -11.62 -19.01 1.69
N ASN A 626 -11.49 -20.04 2.51
CA ASN A 626 -10.93 -19.92 3.83
C ASN A 626 -9.47 -19.45 3.85
N LEU A 627 -8.68 -19.87 2.87
CA LEU A 627 -7.24 -19.63 2.85
C LEU A 627 -6.83 -18.26 2.29
N ILE A 628 -7.76 -17.48 1.72
CA ILE A 628 -7.47 -16.23 0.98
C ILE A 628 -6.70 -15.20 1.82
N PHE A 629 -7.05 -15.06 3.09
CA PHE A 629 -6.46 -14.08 4.02
C PHE A 629 -6.04 -14.70 5.35
N GLN A 630 -5.81 -16.02 5.40
CA GLN A 630 -5.52 -16.71 6.65
C GLN A 630 -4.23 -16.17 7.29
N LYS A 631 -3.20 -15.91 6.48
CA LYS A 631 -1.95 -15.32 6.95
C LYS A 631 -2.18 -13.93 7.54
N GLU A 632 -2.92 -13.08 6.82
CA GLU A 632 -3.21 -11.72 7.29
C GLU A 632 -4.08 -11.71 8.56
N ALA A 633 -5.07 -12.60 8.65
CA ALA A 633 -5.91 -12.75 9.84
C ALA A 633 -5.10 -13.18 11.07
N ASN A 634 -4.22 -14.18 10.91
CA ASN A 634 -3.33 -14.62 11.99
C ASN A 634 -2.41 -13.48 12.46
N LEU A 635 -1.86 -12.68 11.53
CA LEU A 635 -1.04 -11.52 11.90
C LEU A 635 -1.80 -10.46 12.70
N ILE A 636 -3.11 -10.27 12.45
CA ILE A 636 -3.95 -9.36 13.26
C ILE A 636 -4.13 -9.94 14.66
N LEU A 637 -4.39 -11.24 14.79
CA LEU A 637 -4.50 -11.91 16.09
C LEU A 637 -3.18 -11.84 16.89
N ASP A 638 -2.05 -12.06 16.22
CA ASP A 638 -0.72 -11.92 16.82
C ASP A 638 -0.49 -10.49 17.32
N LEU A 639 -0.88 -9.48 16.53
CA LEU A 639 -0.79 -8.07 16.92
C LEU A 639 -1.69 -7.72 18.12
N ILE A 640 -2.90 -8.28 18.18
CA ILE A 640 -3.80 -8.14 19.34
C ILE A 640 -3.15 -8.77 20.57
N ASN A 641 -2.59 -9.97 20.46
CA ASN A 641 -1.90 -10.63 21.55
C ASN A 641 -0.68 -9.83 22.05
N ILE A 642 0.12 -9.27 21.13
CA ILE A 642 1.26 -8.39 21.47
C ILE A 642 0.76 -7.13 22.18
N SER A 643 -0.34 -6.53 21.74
CA SER A 643 -0.96 -5.38 22.42
C SER A 643 -1.45 -5.73 23.83
N LYS A 644 -2.06 -6.90 24.02
CA LYS A 644 -2.47 -7.40 25.34
C LYS A 644 -1.27 -7.59 26.26
N GLN A 645 -0.19 -8.21 25.78
CA GLN A 645 1.06 -8.35 26.52
C GLN A 645 1.67 -7.01 26.92
N LEU A 646 1.65 -6.03 26.01
CA LEU A 646 2.09 -4.67 26.29
C LEU A 646 1.25 -4.02 27.39
N ILE A 647 -0.08 -4.18 27.37
CA ILE A 647 -0.97 -3.70 28.44
C ILE A 647 -0.58 -4.32 29.78
N PHE A 648 -0.32 -5.63 29.85
CA PHE A 648 0.10 -6.28 31.10
C PHE A 648 1.46 -5.77 31.61
N ALA A 649 2.43 -5.58 30.73
CA ALA A 649 3.73 -5.02 31.07
C ALA A 649 3.59 -3.56 31.56
N GLN A 650 2.72 -2.77 30.92
CA GLN A 650 2.40 -1.41 31.36
C GLN A 650 1.74 -1.39 32.73
N LYS A 651 0.72 -2.21 32.99
CA LYS A 651 0.08 -2.31 34.32
C LYS A 651 1.12 -2.56 35.41
N SER A 652 2.01 -3.52 35.17
CA SER A 652 3.08 -3.86 36.11
C SER A 652 4.03 -2.68 36.35
N LEU A 653 4.44 -1.99 35.29
CA LEU A 653 5.29 -0.80 35.38
C LEU A 653 4.62 0.35 36.15
N TYR A 654 3.34 0.61 35.88
CA TYR A 654 2.55 1.67 36.52
C TYR A 654 2.29 1.41 38.01
N ILE A 655 2.26 0.15 38.45
CA ILE A 655 2.19 -0.22 39.88
C ILE A 655 3.53 0.07 40.58
N CYS A 656 4.65 -0.15 39.89
CA CYS A 656 5.99 -0.03 40.47
C CYS A 656 6.58 1.39 40.42
N GLN A 657 6.04 2.30 39.59
CA GLN A 657 6.57 3.67 39.47
C GLN A 657 5.83 4.65 40.37
N GLU A 658 6.59 5.31 41.26
CA GLU A 658 6.08 6.38 42.14
C GLU A 658 6.03 7.75 41.44
N GLU A 659 6.85 7.95 40.40
CA GLU A 659 7.00 9.22 39.67
C GLU A 659 6.84 9.05 38.16
N PHE A 660 5.99 9.89 37.55
CA PHE A 660 5.81 9.92 36.10
C PHE A 660 6.52 11.14 35.51
N ILE A 661 7.47 10.87 34.62
CA ILE A 661 8.24 11.92 33.95
C ILE A 661 7.66 12.18 32.56
N HIS A 662 7.38 13.45 32.30
CA HIS A 662 6.92 13.95 31.01
C HIS A 662 7.92 14.95 30.45
N ARG A 663 8.07 14.97 29.12
CA ARG A 663 8.99 15.87 28.42
C ARG A 663 8.20 16.91 27.63
N GLU A 664 8.29 18.16 28.05
CA GLU A 664 7.88 19.31 27.25
C GLU A 664 9.03 19.74 26.35
N ARG A 665 8.78 19.81 25.05
CA ARG A 665 9.84 20.04 24.05
C ARG A 665 9.74 21.44 23.48
N ALA A 666 10.87 22.15 23.53
CA ALA A 666 11.07 23.46 22.92
C ALA A 666 12.29 23.43 21.99
N PHE A 667 12.41 24.47 21.17
CA PHE A 667 13.56 24.68 20.29
C PHE A 667 14.29 25.97 20.68
N GLY A 668 15.60 25.90 20.85
CA GLY A 668 16.39 27.00 21.42
C GLY A 668 16.59 28.14 20.42
N VAL A 669 15.98 29.31 20.66
CA VAL A 669 16.31 30.56 19.97
C VAL A 669 16.42 31.68 21.01
N ARG A 670 17.64 32.18 21.29
CA ARG A 670 17.80 33.44 22.03
C ARG A 670 17.51 34.61 21.10
N GLY A 671 16.34 35.23 21.27
CA GLY A 671 15.95 36.47 20.62
C GLY A 671 14.47 36.75 20.81
N ASN A 672 14.11 38.04 20.97
CA ASN A 672 12.71 38.47 21.04
C ASN A 672 11.89 37.83 19.93
N PRO A 673 10.61 37.47 20.18
CA PRO A 673 9.76 36.83 19.20
C PRO A 673 9.67 37.74 17.97
N SER A 674 10.41 37.41 16.92
CA SER A 674 10.22 38.05 15.63
C SER A 674 8.80 37.71 15.15
N LEU A 675 8.24 38.55 14.28
CA LEU A 675 6.97 38.34 13.54
C LEU A 675 6.81 36.92 12.92
N SER A 676 7.85 36.07 12.96
CA SER A 676 7.84 34.65 12.63
C SER A 676 7.14 33.73 13.65
N SER A 677 6.77 34.20 14.85
CA SER A 677 5.96 33.44 15.83
C SER A 677 4.60 33.00 15.28
N HIS A 678 4.11 33.67 14.24
CA HIS A 678 2.85 33.38 13.55
C HIS A 678 3.03 32.46 12.31
N ARG A 679 4.25 31.96 12.02
CA ARG A 679 4.49 31.10 10.85
C ARG A 679 4.19 29.63 11.16
N PRO A 680 3.50 28.90 10.25
CA PRO A 680 3.19 27.47 10.41
C PRO A 680 4.39 26.56 10.72
N ARG A 681 5.60 26.94 10.29
CA ARG A 681 6.83 26.14 10.49
C ARG A 681 7.32 26.10 11.95
N ARG A 682 7.10 27.15 12.74
CA ARG A 682 7.38 27.13 14.20
C ARG A 682 6.32 26.34 14.96
N ASN A 683 5.06 26.41 14.51
CA ASN A 683 3.96 25.60 15.04
C ASN A 683 3.93 24.16 14.50
N ALA A 684 4.85 23.77 13.60
CA ALA A 684 4.98 22.39 13.14
C ALA A 684 5.75 21.52 14.13
N GLY A 685 6.67 22.14 14.91
CA GLY A 685 7.40 21.52 16.01
C GLY A 685 6.72 21.68 17.38
N ASN A 686 5.81 22.66 17.54
CA ASN A 686 4.83 22.60 18.60
C ASN A 686 3.91 21.43 18.25
N CYS A 687 4.05 20.31 18.96
CA CYS A 687 2.94 19.38 19.06
C CYS A 687 1.76 20.24 19.51
N GLY A 688 0.84 20.52 18.60
CA GLY A 688 -0.38 21.17 18.96
C GLY A 688 -1.09 20.19 19.87
N GLU A 689 -0.87 20.31 21.18
CA GLU A 689 -1.86 19.92 22.19
C GLU A 689 -3.24 20.54 21.89
N LYS A 690 -3.29 21.51 20.96
CA LYS A 690 -4.48 22.16 20.44
C LYS A 690 -4.94 21.74 19.04
N ARG A 691 -4.33 20.73 18.39
CA ARG A 691 -4.94 20.11 17.20
C ARG A 691 -5.57 18.78 17.59
N ASN A 692 -6.83 18.87 17.99
CA ASN A 692 -7.86 17.83 17.87
C ASN A 692 -7.39 16.41 18.16
N LEU A 693 -7.16 16.06 19.43
CA LEU A 693 -7.22 14.66 19.84
C LEU A 693 -8.65 14.37 20.25
N SER A 694 -9.44 13.91 19.27
CA SER A 694 -10.77 13.39 19.51
C SER A 694 -10.69 12.18 20.43
N GLU A 695 -11.58 12.16 21.42
CA GLU A 695 -11.89 11.02 22.27
C GLU A 695 -12.14 9.81 21.36
N VAL A 696 -11.21 8.85 21.31
CA VAL A 696 -11.60 7.50 20.91
C VAL A 696 -12.58 7.06 21.98
N GLU A 697 -13.77 6.59 21.64
CA GLU A 697 -14.74 6.17 22.66
C GLU A 697 -14.27 4.84 23.26
N LEU A 698 -14.10 4.80 24.60
CA LEU A 698 -13.88 3.57 25.32
C LEU A 698 -15.11 2.65 25.16
N PRO A 699 -14.94 1.37 24.82
CA PRO A 699 -16.04 0.43 24.82
C PRO A 699 -16.69 0.36 26.21
N PHE A 700 -18.01 0.17 26.24
CA PHE A 700 -18.76 0.09 27.49
C PHE A 700 -18.23 -1.03 28.39
N GLY A 701 -17.98 -0.71 29.66
CA GLY A 701 -17.50 -1.67 30.65
C GLY A 701 -15.97 -1.87 30.68
N ILE A 702 -15.21 -1.16 29.85
CA ILE A 702 -13.73 -1.15 29.93
C ILE A 702 -13.28 -0.21 31.06
N SER A 703 -12.36 -0.72 31.87
CA SER A 703 -11.72 -0.08 33.02
C SER A 703 -10.23 -0.44 33.03
N GLU A 704 -9.47 0.09 33.99
CA GLU A 704 -8.06 -0.26 34.14
C GLU A 704 -7.86 -1.77 34.39
N GLU A 705 -8.78 -2.43 35.11
CA GLU A 705 -8.67 -3.86 35.44
C GLU A 705 -8.83 -4.78 34.22
N ASN A 706 -9.72 -4.44 33.28
CA ASN A 706 -10.06 -5.26 32.12
C ASN A 706 -9.69 -4.62 30.77
N LEU A 707 -8.74 -3.69 30.75
CA LEU A 707 -8.28 -3.00 29.54
C LEU A 707 -7.90 -3.92 28.37
N GLN A 708 -7.38 -5.12 28.64
CA GLN A 708 -7.06 -6.10 27.60
C GLN A 708 -8.28 -6.53 26.75
N ASP A 709 -9.50 -6.37 27.29
CA ASP A 709 -10.76 -6.75 26.64
C ASP A 709 -11.19 -5.72 25.56
N ILE A 710 -10.48 -4.59 25.45
CA ILE A 710 -10.72 -3.55 24.43
C ILE A 710 -10.64 -4.10 22.99
N PHE A 711 -9.96 -5.23 22.80
CA PHE A 711 -9.79 -5.88 21.50
C PHE A 711 -10.74 -7.07 21.27
N GLU A 712 -11.59 -7.45 22.24
CA GLU A 712 -12.47 -8.63 22.11
C GLU A 712 -13.36 -8.58 20.87
N THR A 713 -13.88 -7.40 20.53
CA THR A 713 -14.78 -7.23 19.38
C THR A 713 -14.09 -7.59 18.07
N ILE A 714 -12.87 -7.07 17.84
CA ILE A 714 -12.12 -7.36 16.62
C ILE A 714 -11.55 -8.77 16.63
N GLU A 715 -11.11 -9.27 17.80
CA GLU A 715 -10.62 -10.63 17.97
C GLU A 715 -11.71 -11.64 17.62
N ARG A 716 -12.90 -11.55 18.24
CA ARG A 716 -14.05 -12.42 17.91
C ARG A 716 -14.47 -12.29 16.46
N TYR A 717 -14.37 -11.11 15.85
CA TYR A 717 -14.69 -10.92 14.45
C TYR A 717 -13.72 -11.69 13.53
N ILE A 718 -12.40 -11.55 13.77
CA ILE A 718 -11.35 -12.26 13.02
C ILE A 718 -11.43 -13.77 13.28
N GLU A 719 -11.67 -14.19 14.52
CA GLU A 719 -11.91 -15.58 14.90
C GLU A 719 -13.15 -16.13 14.21
N ASN A 720 -14.26 -15.41 14.16
CA ASN A 720 -15.45 -15.87 13.45
C ASN A 720 -15.19 -16.04 11.96
N ILE A 721 -14.47 -15.09 11.33
CA ILE A 721 -14.04 -15.25 9.94
C ILE A 721 -13.19 -16.51 9.82
N THR A 722 -12.17 -16.70 10.63
CA THR A 722 -11.25 -17.86 10.56
C THR A 722 -11.87 -19.20 11.02
N CYS A 723 -12.89 -19.18 11.87
CA CYS A 723 -13.48 -20.36 12.54
C CYS A 723 -14.77 -20.83 11.85
N GLN A 724 -15.61 -19.94 11.29
CA GLN A 724 -16.64 -20.32 10.30
C GLN A 724 -16.01 -21.12 9.14
N LYS A 725 -14.71 -20.89 8.90
CA LYS A 725 -13.86 -21.49 7.88
C LYS A 725 -13.13 -22.79 8.27
N SER A 726 -13.30 -23.28 9.50
CA SER A 726 -12.82 -24.61 9.97
C SER A 726 -13.95 -25.63 10.18
N LYS A 727 -15.20 -25.15 10.30
CA LYS A 727 -16.41 -26.00 10.25
C LYS A 727 -16.97 -26.19 8.83
N GLU A 728 -16.50 -25.41 7.86
CA GLU A 728 -16.76 -25.62 6.42
C GLU A 728 -15.88 -26.74 5.83
N GLN A 729 -15.99 -27.94 6.39
CA GLN A 729 -15.96 -29.17 5.59
C GLN A 729 -17.37 -29.73 5.34
N VAL A 730 -18.40 -28.99 5.76
CA VAL A 730 -19.78 -29.21 5.35
C VAL A 730 -20.33 -27.86 4.91
N SER A 731 -20.40 -27.61 3.60
CA SER A 731 -21.14 -26.47 3.06
C SER A 731 -22.56 -26.53 3.62
N THR A 732 -23.02 -25.51 4.35
CA THR A 732 -24.43 -25.52 4.76
C THR A 732 -25.29 -25.37 3.51
N GLN A 733 -26.44 -26.05 3.49
CA GLN A 733 -27.37 -26.00 2.35
C GLN A 733 -27.74 -24.56 1.94
N ARG A 734 -27.72 -23.64 2.91
CA ARG A 734 -27.95 -22.21 2.70
C ARG A 734 -26.88 -21.56 1.82
N ASP A 735 -25.60 -21.84 2.09
CA ASP A 735 -24.48 -21.23 1.36
C ASP A 735 -24.54 -21.62 -0.13
N VAL A 736 -24.98 -22.84 -0.43
CA VAL A 736 -25.19 -23.32 -1.80
C VAL A 736 -26.36 -22.61 -2.48
N ILE A 737 -27.42 -22.30 -1.74
CA ILE A 737 -28.66 -21.66 -2.24
C ILE A 737 -28.48 -20.15 -2.43
N CYS A 738 -27.53 -19.51 -1.72
CA CYS A 738 -27.25 -18.08 -1.87
C CYS A 738 -26.21 -17.77 -2.98
N LEU A 739 -25.59 -18.78 -3.59
CA LEU A 739 -24.54 -18.59 -4.61
C LEU A 739 -25.12 -18.43 -6.03
N PRO A 740 -24.92 -17.28 -6.70
CA PRO A 740 -25.30 -17.11 -8.10
C PRO A 740 -24.62 -18.15 -9.00
N GLY A 741 -25.36 -18.60 -10.01
CA GLY A 741 -24.93 -19.63 -10.95
C GLY A 741 -25.15 -21.07 -10.49
N LYS A 742 -25.48 -21.32 -9.21
CA LYS A 742 -25.78 -22.65 -8.70
C LYS A 742 -27.18 -23.13 -9.10
N ARG A 743 -27.33 -24.46 -9.16
CA ARG A 743 -28.58 -25.17 -9.45
C ARG A 743 -29.27 -25.55 -8.15
N ILE A 744 -30.57 -25.30 -8.10
CA ILE A 744 -31.44 -25.57 -6.97
C ILE A 744 -32.71 -26.25 -7.43
N LEU A 745 -33.39 -26.91 -6.51
CA LEU A 745 -34.73 -27.48 -6.68
C LEU A 745 -35.70 -26.65 -5.85
N ILE A 746 -36.83 -26.26 -6.45
CA ILE A 746 -37.89 -25.51 -5.79
C ILE A 746 -39.17 -26.34 -5.86
N TYR A 747 -39.81 -26.56 -4.72
CA TYR A 747 -41.06 -27.30 -4.61
C TYR A 747 -42.24 -26.35 -4.84
N TRP A 748 -43.21 -26.80 -5.65
CA TRP A 748 -44.48 -26.12 -5.84
C TRP A 748 -45.61 -27.00 -5.31
N GLY A 749 -46.44 -26.44 -4.42
CA GLY A 749 -47.62 -27.13 -3.87
C GLY A 749 -48.88 -26.97 -4.72
N ASP A 750 -49.89 -27.82 -4.49
CA ASP A 750 -51.16 -27.81 -5.24
C ASP A 750 -51.93 -26.48 -5.10
N GLU A 751 -51.80 -25.80 -3.96
CA GLU A 751 -52.41 -24.48 -3.73
C GLU A 751 -51.75 -23.35 -4.54
N GLU A 752 -50.45 -23.46 -4.84
CA GLU A 752 -49.65 -22.45 -5.53
C GLU A 752 -49.71 -22.60 -7.07
N LEU A 753 -50.05 -23.79 -7.56
CA LEU A 753 -50.13 -24.11 -8.98
C LEU A 753 -51.46 -23.71 -9.64
N GLY A 754 -52.52 -23.47 -8.86
CA GLY A 754 -53.80 -22.92 -9.34
C GLY A 754 -54.34 -23.59 -10.62
N ALA A 755 -54.76 -22.79 -11.60
CA ALA A 755 -55.28 -23.24 -12.90
C ALA A 755 -54.20 -23.66 -13.92
N SER A 756 -52.94 -23.85 -13.51
CA SER A 756 -51.90 -24.33 -14.41
C SER A 756 -52.03 -25.84 -14.63
N ASN A 757 -51.72 -26.33 -15.84
CA ASN A 757 -51.70 -27.78 -16.14
C ASN A 757 -50.53 -28.53 -15.46
N ARG A 758 -49.95 -28.00 -14.38
CA ARG A 758 -48.80 -28.56 -13.67
C ARG A 758 -49.24 -29.30 -12.41
N LYS A 759 -48.56 -30.40 -12.11
CA LYS A 759 -48.73 -31.16 -10.86
C LYS A 759 -47.74 -30.67 -9.81
N ALA A 760 -48.10 -30.75 -8.53
CA ALA A 760 -47.18 -30.45 -7.43
C ALA A 760 -45.91 -31.30 -7.51
N GLY A 761 -44.76 -30.70 -7.20
CA GLY A 761 -43.49 -31.38 -7.35
C GLY A 761 -42.27 -30.46 -7.30
N TRP A 762 -41.08 -31.06 -7.45
CA TRP A 762 -39.79 -30.37 -7.46
C TRP A 762 -39.40 -29.93 -8.87
N PHE A 763 -39.05 -28.65 -9.03
CA PHE A 763 -38.67 -28.05 -10.30
C PHE A 763 -37.24 -27.51 -10.24
N PRO A 764 -36.39 -27.81 -11.23
CA PRO A 764 -35.02 -27.33 -11.24
C PRO A 764 -34.92 -25.89 -11.75
N ALA A 765 -34.13 -25.08 -11.04
CA ALA A 765 -33.88 -23.68 -11.35
C ALA A 765 -32.40 -23.31 -11.17
N LYS A 766 -31.99 -22.22 -11.83
CA LYS A 766 -30.66 -21.62 -11.70
C LYS A 766 -30.76 -20.27 -11.01
N ILE A 767 -29.90 -20.04 -10.02
CA ILE A 767 -29.81 -18.75 -9.32
C ILE A 767 -29.09 -17.76 -10.22
N MET A 768 -29.70 -16.59 -10.44
CA MET A 768 -29.15 -15.51 -11.24
C MET A 768 -28.48 -14.45 -10.38
N LYS A 769 -29.08 -14.13 -9.23
CA LYS A 769 -28.62 -13.08 -8.32
C LYS A 769 -29.08 -13.38 -6.89
N TYR A 770 -28.33 -12.92 -5.90
CA TYR A 770 -28.72 -12.89 -4.48
C TYR A 770 -28.61 -11.46 -3.95
N GLU A 771 -29.66 -10.96 -3.30
CA GLU A 771 -29.72 -9.65 -2.62
C GLU A 771 -29.67 -9.86 -1.10
N GLU A 772 -28.46 -9.84 -0.54
CA GLU A 772 -28.17 -10.16 0.88
C GLU A 772 -29.01 -9.34 1.87
N TYR A 773 -29.17 -8.03 1.64
CA TYR A 773 -29.94 -7.14 2.52
C TYR A 773 -31.44 -7.47 2.61
N LYS A 774 -31.99 -8.24 1.66
CA LYS A 774 -33.40 -8.67 1.64
C LYS A 774 -33.56 -10.19 1.82
N ASP A 775 -32.43 -10.90 1.90
CA ASP A 775 -32.36 -12.35 1.84
C ASP A 775 -33.17 -12.95 0.66
N GLU A 776 -33.06 -12.34 -0.53
CA GLU A 776 -33.85 -12.70 -1.72
C GLU A 776 -32.96 -13.16 -2.87
N ILE A 777 -33.29 -14.31 -3.48
CA ILE A 777 -32.66 -14.80 -4.71
C ILE A 777 -33.56 -14.54 -5.93
N THR A 778 -32.94 -14.17 -7.05
CA THR A 778 -33.59 -14.20 -8.37
C THR A 778 -33.23 -15.49 -9.07
N VAL A 779 -34.22 -16.24 -9.55
CA VAL A 779 -34.05 -17.56 -10.16
C VAL A 779 -34.70 -17.64 -11.55
N LYS A 780 -34.15 -18.48 -12.42
CA LYS A 780 -34.75 -18.89 -13.70
C LYS A 780 -34.98 -20.38 -13.71
N TYR A 781 -36.21 -20.81 -14.00
CA TYR A 781 -36.52 -22.23 -14.17
C TYR A 781 -35.93 -22.75 -15.49
N ILE A 782 -35.53 -24.02 -15.50
CA ILE A 782 -34.96 -24.64 -16.70
C ILE A 782 -36.00 -24.77 -17.82
N SER A 783 -37.28 -24.96 -17.45
CA SER A 783 -38.41 -25.04 -18.39
C SER A 783 -38.95 -23.68 -18.84
N GLU A 784 -38.68 -22.58 -18.11
CA GLU A 784 -39.11 -21.21 -18.45
C GLU A 784 -37.91 -20.25 -18.48
N LYS A 785 -37.09 -20.36 -19.52
CA LYS A 785 -35.84 -19.58 -19.65
C LYS A 785 -36.05 -18.06 -19.77
N ASP A 786 -37.25 -17.64 -20.17
CA ASP A 786 -37.58 -16.24 -20.47
C ASP A 786 -38.23 -15.50 -19.28
N LYS A 787 -38.39 -16.13 -18.11
CA LYS A 787 -39.00 -15.51 -16.92
C LYS A 787 -38.11 -15.63 -15.69
N GLU A 788 -38.09 -14.56 -14.91
CA GLU A 788 -37.34 -14.46 -13.64
C GLU A 788 -38.30 -14.41 -12.46
N TYR A 789 -37.95 -15.13 -11.39
CA TYR A 789 -38.73 -15.22 -10.17
C TYR A 789 -37.88 -14.81 -8.99
N LYS A 790 -38.49 -14.15 -8.00
CA LYS A 790 -37.84 -13.69 -6.77
C LYS A 790 -38.32 -14.52 -5.59
N ILE A 791 -37.40 -15.03 -4.79
CA ILE A 791 -37.69 -15.94 -3.68
C ILE A 791 -36.92 -15.50 -2.44
N ASN A 792 -37.61 -15.34 -1.31
CA ASN A 792 -36.97 -15.11 -0.02
C ASN A 792 -36.37 -16.43 0.51
N VAL A 793 -35.06 -16.46 0.77
CA VAL A 793 -34.31 -17.67 1.09
C VAL A 793 -34.70 -18.20 2.47
N ASP A 794 -34.79 -17.34 3.48
CA ASP A 794 -35.19 -17.71 4.84
C ASP A 794 -36.57 -18.37 4.90
N ASP A 795 -37.57 -17.76 4.28
CA ASP A 795 -38.94 -18.27 4.26
C ASP A 795 -39.02 -19.60 3.50
N ALA A 796 -38.37 -19.68 2.33
CA ALA A 796 -38.35 -20.89 1.53
C ALA A 796 -37.63 -22.06 2.24
N MET A 797 -36.54 -21.78 2.96
CA MET A 797 -35.81 -22.78 3.74
C MET A 797 -36.61 -23.26 4.96
N LYS A 798 -37.29 -22.34 5.68
CA LYS A 798 -38.18 -22.68 6.81
C LYS A 798 -39.34 -23.57 6.37
N ARG A 799 -39.92 -23.29 5.21
CA ARG A 799 -40.98 -24.10 4.58
C ARG A 799 -40.47 -25.37 3.91
N LYS A 800 -39.15 -25.57 3.83
CA LYS A 800 -38.48 -26.70 3.15
C LYS A 800 -38.88 -26.84 1.68
N ILE A 801 -39.19 -25.72 1.01
CA ILE A 801 -39.57 -25.68 -0.41
C ILE A 801 -38.39 -25.40 -1.35
N ILE A 802 -37.16 -25.32 -0.82
CA ILE A 802 -35.94 -25.11 -1.60
C ILE A 802 -34.80 -26.04 -1.15
N LYS A 803 -34.12 -26.67 -2.10
CA LYS A 803 -32.99 -27.59 -1.86
C LYS A 803 -31.87 -27.37 -2.89
N SER A 804 -30.63 -27.67 -2.51
CA SER A 804 -29.51 -27.71 -3.47
C SER A 804 -29.66 -28.91 -4.41
N ALA A 805 -29.47 -28.73 -5.72
CA ALA A 805 -29.49 -29.85 -6.66
C ALA A 805 -28.19 -30.66 -6.53
N ARG A 806 -28.29 -31.95 -6.13
CA ARG A 806 -27.17 -32.90 -6.26
C ARG A 806 -26.98 -33.16 -7.76
N THR A 807 -25.86 -32.78 -8.36
CA THR A 807 -25.54 -33.17 -9.74
C THR A 807 -24.14 -33.76 -9.78
N THR A 808 -24.05 -35.05 -10.10
CA THR A 808 -22.81 -35.82 -10.32
C THR A 808 -22.46 -35.98 -11.80
N LEU A 809 -23.33 -35.53 -12.72
CA LEU A 809 -23.16 -35.68 -14.16
C LEU A 809 -22.89 -34.33 -14.85
N SER A 810 -21.84 -34.30 -15.68
CA SER A 810 -21.37 -33.11 -16.43
C SER A 810 -22.17 -32.81 -17.71
N GLU A 811 -23.09 -33.67 -18.14
CA GLU A 811 -23.93 -33.46 -19.32
C GLU A 811 -25.36 -33.02 -18.96
N SER A 812 -25.63 -31.74 -19.17
CA SER A 812 -26.62 -31.00 -18.37
C SER A 812 -27.96 -30.70 -19.04
N SER A 813 -28.45 -31.52 -19.98
CA SER A 813 -29.74 -31.25 -20.65
C SER A 813 -30.81 -32.33 -20.55
N ILE A 814 -30.43 -33.59 -20.27
CA ILE A 814 -31.36 -34.72 -20.20
C ILE A 814 -31.84 -34.94 -18.76
N TYR A 815 -30.92 -34.96 -17.79
CA TYR A 815 -31.22 -35.17 -16.38
C TYR A 815 -32.27 -34.17 -15.86
N ASP A 816 -32.03 -32.87 -16.07
CA ASP A 816 -32.92 -31.80 -15.61
C ASP A 816 -34.35 -31.89 -16.20
N LYS A 817 -34.48 -32.42 -17.42
CA LYS A 817 -35.78 -32.63 -18.07
C LYS A 817 -36.45 -33.93 -17.63
N VAL A 818 -35.69 -34.93 -17.21
CA VAL A 818 -36.22 -36.22 -16.75
C VAL A 818 -36.74 -36.12 -15.32
N ILE A 819 -36.16 -35.28 -14.46
CA ILE A 819 -36.62 -35.11 -13.07
C ILE A 819 -37.83 -34.16 -12.93
N GLU A 820 -38.18 -33.42 -13.97
CA GLU A 820 -39.33 -32.51 -13.96
C GLU A 820 -40.65 -33.30 -13.94
N VAL A 821 -41.49 -33.05 -12.94
CA VAL A 821 -42.79 -33.71 -12.80
C VAL A 821 -43.70 -33.35 -13.98
N GLY A 822 -44.29 -34.36 -14.61
CA GLY A 822 -45.07 -34.25 -15.85
C GLY A 822 -44.27 -34.52 -17.13
N SER A 823 -42.96 -34.72 -17.05
CA SER A 823 -42.14 -35.02 -18.23
C SER A 823 -42.47 -36.36 -18.86
N SER A 824 -42.60 -36.36 -20.19
CA SER A 824 -42.80 -37.57 -21.00
C SER A 824 -41.45 -38.19 -21.39
N ILE A 825 -41.18 -39.39 -20.88
CA ILE A 825 -39.93 -40.13 -21.08
C ILE A 825 -40.16 -41.49 -21.74
N LEU A 826 -39.09 -42.02 -22.34
CA LEU A 826 -39.01 -43.39 -22.84
C LEU A 826 -38.04 -44.17 -21.95
N LEU A 827 -38.48 -45.32 -21.46
CA LEU A 827 -37.73 -46.20 -20.58
C LEU A 827 -37.42 -47.52 -21.27
N LYS A 828 -36.16 -47.95 -21.24
CA LYS A 828 -35.70 -49.22 -21.79
C LYS A 828 -35.68 -50.29 -20.70
N TRP A 829 -36.45 -51.36 -20.88
CA TRP A 829 -36.51 -52.50 -19.97
C TRP A 829 -36.10 -53.79 -20.66
N THR A 830 -35.49 -54.70 -19.88
CA THR A 830 -35.23 -56.09 -20.25
C THR A 830 -36.52 -56.93 -20.16
N ASN A 831 -36.54 -58.12 -20.77
CA ASN A 831 -37.71 -59.00 -20.69
C ASN A 831 -37.96 -59.49 -19.24
N GLN A 832 -36.91 -59.71 -18.44
CA GLN A 832 -37.05 -60.04 -17.02
C GLN A 832 -37.66 -58.88 -16.22
N GLU A 833 -37.22 -57.64 -16.43
CA GLU A 833 -37.84 -56.47 -15.79
C GLU A 833 -39.31 -56.28 -16.21
N ALA A 834 -39.62 -56.55 -17.48
CA ALA A 834 -40.99 -56.48 -18.01
C ALA A 834 -41.91 -57.59 -17.45
N GLU A 835 -41.40 -58.80 -17.21
CA GLU A 835 -42.13 -59.90 -16.57
C GLU A 835 -42.40 -59.63 -15.09
N ILE A 836 -41.39 -59.15 -14.34
CA ILE A 836 -41.53 -58.77 -12.92
C ILE A 836 -42.58 -57.66 -12.75
N ALA A 837 -42.67 -56.75 -13.71
CA ALA A 837 -43.63 -55.66 -13.73
C ALA A 837 -44.97 -56.00 -14.41
N ASN A 838 -45.24 -57.28 -14.68
CA ASN A 838 -46.51 -57.78 -15.20
C ASN A 838 -46.91 -57.19 -16.58
N MET A 839 -45.94 -56.93 -17.46
CA MET A 839 -46.15 -56.36 -18.79
C MET A 839 -46.28 -57.45 -19.87
N ASN A 840 -47.49 -57.74 -20.34
CA ASN A 840 -47.70 -58.72 -21.42
C ASN A 840 -47.06 -58.27 -22.77
N PRO A 841 -46.44 -59.19 -23.54
CA PRO A 841 -45.82 -58.88 -24.83
C PRO A 841 -46.87 -58.73 -25.96
N GLY A 842 -47.66 -57.65 -25.92
CA GLY A 842 -48.53 -57.23 -27.02
C GLY A 842 -47.82 -56.28 -28.00
N LYS A 843 -47.85 -56.65 -29.30
CA LYS A 843 -47.27 -56.01 -30.49
C LYS A 843 -47.47 -54.48 -30.56
N PHE A 844 -46.39 -53.71 -30.52
CA PHE A 844 -46.22 -52.49 -31.32
C PHE A 844 -44.75 -52.38 -31.73
N LEU A 845 -44.50 -52.49 -33.03
CA LEU A 845 -43.20 -52.31 -33.68
C LEU A 845 -43.08 -50.83 -34.03
N LEU A 846 -42.10 -50.11 -33.46
CA LEU A 846 -41.67 -48.82 -34.00
C LEU A 846 -40.22 -48.97 -34.45
N HIS A 847 -40.06 -49.26 -35.74
CA HIS A 847 -38.78 -49.20 -36.45
C HIS A 847 -38.42 -47.73 -36.66
N PHE A 848 -37.23 -47.31 -36.23
CA PHE A 848 -36.62 -46.06 -36.69
C PHE A 848 -35.37 -46.39 -37.49
N ILE A 849 -35.45 -46.13 -38.81
CA ILE A 849 -34.36 -46.21 -39.76
C ILE A 849 -33.44 -45.00 -39.56
N LYS A 850 -32.14 -45.27 -39.49
CA LYS A 850 -31.06 -44.27 -39.37
C LYS A 850 -30.62 -43.91 -40.80
N TYR A 851 -30.75 -42.64 -41.19
CA TYR A 851 -30.04 -42.11 -42.38
C TYR A 851 -28.80 -41.33 -41.91
N ASN A 852 -27.64 -41.81 -42.37
CA ASN A 852 -26.36 -41.12 -42.30
C ASN A 852 -26.29 -40.03 -43.37
N HIS A 853 -25.84 -38.84 -43.00
CA HIS A 853 -24.88 -38.01 -43.75
C HIS A 853 -24.12 -37.21 -42.68
N THR A 854 -22.86 -37.58 -42.39
CA THR A 854 -21.58 -37.06 -42.93
C THR A 854 -20.87 -36.22 -41.86
N PHE A 855 -19.94 -36.81 -41.12
CA PHE A 855 -18.50 -36.73 -41.40
C PHE A 855 -17.71 -37.46 -40.29
N THR A 856 -16.72 -38.21 -40.75
CA THR A 856 -15.81 -39.08 -40.04
C THR A 856 -14.79 -38.29 -39.21
N PHE A 857 -14.64 -38.63 -37.94
CA PHE A 857 -13.37 -38.47 -37.22
C PHE A 857 -12.59 -39.78 -37.36
N ASN A 858 -11.37 -39.70 -37.89
CA ASN A 858 -10.37 -40.75 -37.79
C ASN A 858 -9.43 -40.44 -36.62
N ILE A 859 -8.89 -41.52 -36.05
CA ILE A 859 -7.75 -41.70 -35.11
C ILE A 859 -8.28 -42.53 -33.93
N LEU A 860 -8.28 -43.87 -33.99
CA LEU A 860 -7.13 -44.79 -34.00
C LEU A 860 -6.25 -44.54 -32.77
N ILE A 861 -6.23 -45.49 -31.82
CA ILE A 861 -5.03 -46.04 -31.16
C ILE A 861 -5.43 -46.95 -29.97
N THR A 862 -5.26 -48.25 -30.23
CA THR A 862 -4.69 -49.31 -29.39
C THR A 862 -5.24 -49.64 -27.99
N SER A 863 -6.05 -50.71 -27.97
CA SER A 863 -5.79 -52.02 -27.33
C SER A 863 -4.75 -52.17 -26.21
N CYS A 864 -5.21 -52.69 -25.06
CA CYS A 864 -4.67 -53.86 -24.31
C CYS A 864 -5.80 -54.42 -23.41
N PHE A 865 -6.54 -55.46 -23.83
CA PHE A 865 -6.45 -56.89 -23.42
C PHE A 865 -6.59 -57.14 -21.91
N LYS A 866 -7.49 -58.00 -21.38
CA LYS A 866 -7.98 -59.32 -21.83
C LYS A 866 -9.29 -59.76 -21.11
N CYS A 867 -10.11 -60.52 -21.84
CA CYS A 867 -11.06 -61.58 -21.40
C CYS A 867 -12.28 -61.17 -20.53
N SER A 868 -13.50 -61.67 -20.73
CA SER A 868 -14.03 -62.79 -21.51
C SER A 868 -15.46 -62.50 -21.98
N THR A 869 -15.83 -63.17 -23.06
CA THR A 869 -17.11 -63.22 -23.76
C THR A 869 -18.33 -63.54 -22.89
N ASP A 870 -19.39 -62.72 -22.99
CA ASP A 870 -20.79 -63.14 -22.90
C ASP A 870 -21.64 -62.18 -23.74
N PHE A 871 -22.04 -62.63 -24.93
CA PHE A 871 -22.93 -61.91 -25.85
C PHE A 871 -23.99 -62.89 -26.35
N LEU A 872 -25.05 -63.09 -25.57
CA LEU A 872 -26.29 -63.74 -26.01
C LEU A 872 -27.51 -63.05 -25.38
N GLN A 873 -28.08 -62.12 -26.15
CA GLN A 873 -29.49 -61.71 -26.27
C GLN A 873 -30.34 -61.42 -25.01
N ASP A 874 -30.33 -60.16 -24.58
CA ASP A 874 -31.49 -59.53 -23.92
C ASP A 874 -32.29 -58.69 -24.95
N ASN A 875 -33.48 -59.17 -25.32
CA ASN A 875 -34.43 -58.42 -26.15
C ASN A 875 -35.04 -57.26 -25.33
N CYS A 876 -34.38 -56.09 -25.28
CA CYS A 876 -34.92 -54.92 -24.58
C CYS A 876 -35.97 -54.15 -25.41
N ARG A 877 -36.99 -53.60 -24.75
CA ARG A 877 -38.04 -52.75 -25.37
C ARG A 877 -38.14 -51.38 -24.70
N TRP A 878 -38.58 -50.36 -25.45
CA TRP A 878 -38.82 -49.01 -24.95
C TRP A 878 -40.30 -48.79 -24.63
N TYR A 879 -40.59 -48.17 -23.48
CA TYR A 879 -41.94 -47.89 -23.01
C TYR A 879 -42.10 -46.41 -22.67
N ALA A 880 -43.23 -45.83 -23.07
CA ALA A 880 -43.57 -44.45 -22.74
C ALA A 880 -44.06 -44.35 -21.29
N ALA A 881 -43.47 -43.42 -20.54
CA ALA A 881 -43.82 -43.15 -19.17
C ALA A 881 -43.92 -41.64 -18.92
N GLU A 882 -44.69 -41.26 -17.91
CA GLU A 882 -44.77 -39.89 -17.42
C GLU A 882 -44.28 -39.82 -15.98
N VAL A 883 -43.37 -38.90 -15.70
CA VAL A 883 -42.81 -38.69 -14.36
C VAL A 883 -43.91 -38.10 -13.47
N GLN A 884 -44.26 -38.82 -12.41
CA GLN A 884 -45.28 -38.43 -11.43
C GLN A 884 -44.69 -37.78 -10.19
N ASP A 885 -43.48 -38.16 -9.81
CA ASP A 885 -42.79 -37.59 -8.65
C ASP A 885 -41.28 -37.77 -8.80
N TYR A 886 -40.51 -36.96 -8.07
CA TYR A 886 -39.06 -37.04 -7.98
C TYR A 886 -38.63 -36.88 -6.52
N SER A 887 -37.89 -37.86 -6.01
CA SER A 887 -37.23 -37.82 -4.70
C SER A 887 -35.78 -37.38 -4.86
N PRO A 888 -35.43 -36.14 -4.47
CA PRO A 888 -34.05 -35.65 -4.57
C PRO A 888 -33.08 -36.32 -3.59
N GLU A 889 -33.59 -36.96 -2.53
CA GLU A 889 -32.78 -37.59 -1.48
C GLU A 889 -32.25 -38.96 -1.93
N GLU A 890 -33.11 -39.72 -2.61
CA GLU A 890 -32.82 -41.05 -3.15
C GLU A 890 -32.38 -41.02 -4.63
N ASP A 891 -32.42 -39.86 -5.29
CA ASP A 891 -32.21 -39.69 -6.73
C ASP A 891 -33.12 -40.60 -7.59
N THR A 892 -34.37 -40.78 -7.14
CA THR A 892 -35.34 -41.65 -7.79
C THR A 892 -36.53 -40.87 -8.34
N ILE A 893 -36.97 -41.21 -9.57
CA ILE A 893 -38.26 -40.77 -10.12
C ILE A 893 -39.32 -41.85 -9.95
N THR A 894 -40.54 -41.43 -9.65
CA THR A 894 -41.73 -42.27 -9.75
C THR A 894 -42.39 -42.00 -11.09
N VAL A 895 -42.60 -43.04 -11.90
CA VAL A 895 -43.10 -42.94 -13.27
C VAL A 895 -44.38 -43.75 -13.45
N LEU A 896 -45.31 -43.20 -14.21
CA LEU A 896 -46.53 -43.87 -14.64
C LEU A 896 -46.33 -44.39 -16.07
N LEU A 897 -46.36 -45.70 -16.25
CA LEU A 897 -46.29 -46.30 -17.59
C LEU A 897 -47.63 -46.13 -18.30
N ARG A 898 -47.63 -45.50 -19.49
CA ARG A 898 -48.87 -45.19 -20.24
C ARG A 898 -49.63 -46.41 -20.73
N LYS A 899 -48.97 -47.57 -20.83
CA LYS A 899 -49.57 -48.79 -21.42
C LYS A 899 -50.48 -49.55 -20.46
N ASN A 900 -50.19 -49.54 -19.16
CA ASN A 900 -50.88 -50.35 -18.14
C ASN A 900 -51.18 -49.56 -16.86
N SER A 901 -50.91 -48.25 -16.85
CA SER A 901 -51.10 -47.37 -15.69
C SER A 901 -50.38 -47.86 -14.41
N SER A 902 -49.31 -48.65 -14.55
CA SER A 902 -48.52 -49.10 -13.40
C SER A 902 -47.49 -48.05 -13.02
N ILE A 903 -47.29 -47.90 -11.71
CA ILE A 903 -46.35 -46.93 -11.11
C ILE A 903 -45.05 -47.66 -10.75
N HIS A 904 -43.91 -47.08 -11.12
CA HIS A 904 -42.59 -47.63 -10.82
C HIS A 904 -41.64 -46.55 -10.30
N THR A 905 -40.76 -46.91 -9.38
CA THR A 905 -39.71 -46.02 -8.86
C THR A 905 -38.36 -46.42 -9.45
N LEU A 906 -37.61 -45.47 -9.99
CA LEU A 906 -36.38 -45.71 -10.76
C LEU A 906 -35.27 -44.76 -10.34
N ASP A 907 -34.06 -45.27 -10.16
CA ASP A 907 -32.84 -44.46 -10.02
C ASP A 907 -32.56 -43.71 -11.33
N VAL A 908 -32.52 -42.38 -11.26
CA VAL A 908 -32.41 -41.50 -12.42
C VAL A 908 -31.00 -41.55 -13.00
N THR A 909 -29.99 -41.39 -12.16
CA THR A 909 -28.58 -41.32 -12.58
C THR A 909 -28.13 -42.65 -13.19
N GLU A 910 -28.43 -43.77 -12.53
CA GLU A 910 -28.07 -45.10 -13.01
C GLU A 910 -28.70 -45.39 -14.39
N LYS A 911 -30.00 -45.09 -14.54
CA LYS A 911 -30.71 -45.38 -15.80
C LYS A 911 -30.31 -44.41 -16.93
N ILE A 912 -29.92 -43.17 -16.64
CA ILE A 912 -29.37 -42.23 -17.64
C ILE A 912 -27.97 -42.68 -18.08
N VAL A 913 -27.07 -43.00 -17.14
CA VAL A 913 -25.70 -43.47 -17.44
C VAL A 913 -25.71 -44.75 -18.28
N ARG A 914 -26.64 -45.66 -18.00
CA ARG A 914 -26.83 -46.88 -18.79
C ARG A 914 -27.55 -46.66 -20.14
N GLY A 915 -27.94 -45.42 -20.45
CA GLY A 915 -28.66 -45.08 -21.69
C GLY A 915 -30.07 -45.68 -21.77
N ASN A 916 -30.68 -45.97 -20.61
CA ASN A 916 -31.99 -46.61 -20.47
C ASN A 916 -33.15 -45.61 -20.32
N ILE A 917 -32.86 -44.31 -20.26
CA ILE A 917 -33.87 -43.22 -20.30
C ILE A 917 -33.59 -42.31 -21.50
N LYS A 918 -34.64 -41.93 -22.22
CA LYS A 918 -34.60 -40.88 -23.25
C LYS A 918 -35.82 -39.97 -23.12
N LEU A 919 -35.68 -38.71 -23.52
CA LEU A 919 -36.83 -37.82 -23.64
C LEU A 919 -37.69 -38.26 -24.83
N SER A 920 -39.01 -38.36 -24.63
CA SER A 920 -39.93 -38.58 -25.73
C SER A 920 -39.97 -37.31 -26.58
N LYS A 921 -39.65 -37.38 -27.88
CA LYS A 921 -40.08 -36.30 -28.78
C LYS A 921 -41.61 -36.32 -28.76
N ALA A 922 -42.23 -35.21 -28.38
CA ALA A 922 -43.67 -35.07 -28.52
C ALA A 922 -44.04 -35.37 -29.97
N VAL A 923 -44.81 -36.43 -30.19
CA VAL A 923 -45.73 -36.45 -31.32
C VAL A 923 -46.82 -35.48 -30.89
N ILE A 924 -46.93 -34.35 -31.61
CA ILE A 924 -48.04 -33.41 -31.47
C ILE A 924 -49.35 -34.17 -31.72
#